data_AF-A0A219ALY1-F1
#
_entry.id   AF-A0A219ALY1-F1
#
_cell.length_a   1.000
_cell.length_b   1.000
_cell.length_c   1.000
_cell.angle_alpha   90.00
_cell.angle_beta   90.00
_cell.angle_gamma   90.00
#
_symmetry.space_group_name_H-M   'P 1'
#
loop_
_entity.id
_entity.type
_entity.pdbx_description
1 polymer ?
#
loop_
_entity_poly.entity_id
_entity_poly.type
_entity_poly.pdbx_seq_one_letter_code
_entity_poly.pdbx_strand_id
1 'polypeptide(L)'
;MDYNENIIDGAKTAFIDENHQSYEEFKPELIVNKKGEKVLNSIKEELQKCDEFYISVAFITMGGLTPLLQDLKELEERSIKGKILTTDYLNFTEPKALKKLNEFSNIEVKIYTEESEGFHTKGYIFKQGNIYQAIVGSSNLTMNALTINKEWNVGFSSLNNGEILNDIIHEFNDLWDKSKDIDDVIDEYESIYKHYKNFTRFNKNYIEIKHENIEDIEPNLMQKEFLKNLRKLIQKGENKALLVSATGTGKTYAAAFAVNDFKPKKFLFIVHREQIAKQAIKTFKKVFKNEDNKFGLLSGNSKSYDKDYIFSTIQTMSKDDVYTKFREDEFDYIVIDEVHKAGANSYLKILNYFKPKFILGMSASPDRTDNFNIYELFDYNVPLDIRLQDALDEDLLCPFHYFGISDLEINGKSREDTSDFNFLVSNDRVNYLIEKSEYYGYSGNRRKALGFCSIKKEAKKLAKEFTKRGYPSIALTGDNTQDEREEAINRLTNESYHDKIEFIFTVDIFNEGVDIPEVNQILLIRPTQSSIVFIQQLGRGLRKYENKEYVVIIDFIGNYKNNFLIPIALSGDKTFDKDNIRKYVIEGNKTISGSSSINFDIISKKRIYESINNTNFSKITLFKEKYQNLKFKLGRIPYLIDFYKNGEFDPSLILNHNSFDTYYNFLKKVEKDYDKYLSDKEIKSLKFITDNFSNGKRPHELIMLKLLIYNKYFTIKQVEDCLLKYNIENDFKSIKSSFNIFDFEFFVKNDKKKYENIKFFEFDKEDLENLSNFKNKEYKITKEFNEFINHQTYNKHLNDLIDYGLLKYEDKYNMQTEGVNLKLYEKYSRKDVCRLLNWPHDDSSTLYGYRIKHNTCPIFVTYEKKEDISSSTQYEDEFESKNIFSWLTRSNVKIESKEPQLIINNKDLKIHLFIKKHDSEGKDFYYIGQVKPIKWKETTIKNDKGQELPVVNFKYKLDNPIKEDLYNYFITEINDDDI
;
A
#
# COMPACT_ATOMS: atom_id res chain seq x y z
N MET A 1 -17.04 -0.37 -31.15
CA MET A 1 -17.24 -1.78 -30.78
C MET A 1 -18.65 -2.20 -31.17
N ASP A 2 -18.88 -3.49 -31.39
CA ASP A 2 -20.25 -4.01 -31.45
C ASP A 2 -20.70 -4.37 -30.03
N TYR A 3 -21.42 -3.46 -29.39
CA TYR A 3 -21.88 -3.65 -28.01
C TYR A 3 -22.91 -4.77 -27.87
N ASN A 4 -23.65 -5.09 -28.94
CA ASN A 4 -24.62 -6.19 -28.91
C ASN A 4 -23.91 -7.53 -28.75
N GLU A 5 -22.92 -7.79 -29.60
CA GLU A 5 -22.14 -9.04 -29.53
C GLU A 5 -21.43 -9.18 -28.18
N ASN A 6 -20.85 -8.08 -27.66
CA ASN A 6 -20.15 -8.10 -26.38
C ASN A 6 -21.07 -8.42 -25.19
N ILE A 7 -22.28 -7.84 -25.16
CA ILE A 7 -23.28 -8.12 -24.10
C ILE A 7 -23.81 -9.55 -24.24
N ILE A 8 -24.06 -10.03 -25.45
CA ILE A 8 -24.48 -11.42 -25.70
C ILE A 8 -23.41 -12.39 -25.20
N ASP A 9 -22.14 -12.14 -25.52
CA ASP A 9 -21.05 -12.99 -25.08
C ASP A 9 -20.83 -12.90 -23.57
N GLY A 10 -20.96 -11.72 -22.98
CA GLY A 10 -20.96 -11.50 -21.52
C GLY A 10 -22.04 -12.33 -20.83
N ALA A 11 -23.27 -12.28 -21.35
CA ALA A 11 -24.40 -13.05 -20.83
C ALA A 11 -24.20 -14.56 -21.00
N LYS A 12 -23.68 -15.04 -22.15
CA LYS A 12 -23.33 -16.45 -22.33
C LYS A 12 -22.31 -16.90 -21.29
N THR A 13 -21.26 -16.10 -21.06
CA THR A 13 -20.23 -16.45 -20.08
C THR A 13 -20.80 -16.51 -18.66
N ALA A 14 -21.60 -15.52 -18.26
CA ALA A 14 -22.11 -15.45 -16.89
C ALA A 14 -23.23 -16.45 -16.59
N PHE A 15 -24.12 -16.71 -17.56
CA PHE A 15 -25.35 -17.48 -17.33
C PHE A 15 -25.35 -18.87 -17.97
N ILE A 16 -24.44 -19.17 -18.90
CA ILE A 16 -24.47 -20.43 -19.69
C ILE A 16 -23.18 -21.25 -19.51
N ASP A 17 -22.01 -20.66 -19.75
CA ASP A 17 -20.71 -21.35 -19.72
C ASP A 17 -19.57 -20.44 -19.24
N GLU A 18 -19.07 -20.69 -18.02
CA GLU A 18 -17.96 -19.93 -17.43
C GLU A 18 -16.67 -19.96 -18.27
N ASN A 19 -16.51 -20.96 -19.15
CA ASN A 19 -15.34 -21.09 -20.03
C ASN A 19 -15.49 -20.33 -21.35
N HIS A 20 -16.68 -19.76 -21.63
CA HIS A 20 -16.92 -18.95 -22.80
C HIS A 20 -16.17 -17.62 -22.69
N GLN A 21 -15.46 -17.22 -23.74
CA GLN A 21 -14.70 -15.96 -23.73
C GLN A 21 -15.63 -14.76 -23.93
N SER A 22 -15.59 -13.81 -22.99
CA SER A 22 -16.28 -12.52 -23.11
C SER A 22 -15.45 -11.38 -22.50
N TYR A 23 -15.90 -10.16 -22.73
CA TYR A 23 -15.33 -8.96 -22.12
C TYR A 23 -15.86 -8.81 -20.69
N GLU A 24 -14.98 -8.68 -19.71
CA GLU A 24 -15.36 -8.53 -18.29
C GLU A 24 -16.33 -7.38 -18.06
N GLU A 25 -16.12 -6.24 -18.73
CA GLU A 25 -16.95 -5.05 -18.62
C GLU A 25 -18.42 -5.30 -18.97
N PHE A 26 -18.70 -6.26 -19.85
CA PHE A 26 -20.06 -6.60 -20.32
C PHE A 26 -20.59 -7.88 -19.69
N LYS A 27 -19.80 -8.53 -18.83
CA LYS A 27 -20.12 -9.79 -18.18
C LYS A 27 -20.87 -9.49 -16.87
N PRO A 28 -22.10 -9.97 -16.70
CA PRO A 28 -22.77 -9.91 -15.41
C PRO A 28 -21.91 -10.55 -14.31
N GLU A 29 -21.80 -9.88 -13.18
CA GLU A 29 -20.93 -10.31 -12.09
C GLU A 29 -21.57 -10.17 -10.71
N LEU A 30 -21.10 -10.98 -9.77
CA LEU A 30 -21.50 -10.92 -8.37
C LEU A 30 -20.51 -10.01 -7.62
N ILE A 31 -21.00 -8.84 -7.19
CA ILE A 31 -20.24 -7.85 -6.45
C ILE A 31 -20.48 -8.05 -4.95
N VAL A 32 -19.40 -8.37 -4.23
CA VAL A 32 -19.41 -8.70 -2.80
C VAL A 32 -18.30 -7.95 -2.06
N ASN A 33 -18.42 -7.85 -0.74
CA ASN A 33 -17.29 -7.45 0.10
C ASN A 33 -16.46 -8.67 0.48
N LYS A 34 -15.21 -8.73 0.01
CA LYS A 34 -14.20 -9.73 0.40
C LYS A 34 -12.80 -9.09 0.44
N LYS A 35 -11.78 -9.78 0.94
CA LYS A 35 -10.42 -9.19 1.00
C LYS A 35 -9.96 -8.81 -0.41
N GLY A 36 -9.72 -7.51 -0.64
CA GLY A 36 -9.34 -6.95 -1.95
C GLY A 36 -10.50 -6.49 -2.84
N GLU A 37 -11.76 -6.78 -2.49
CA GLU A 37 -12.94 -6.39 -3.25
C GLU A 37 -14.00 -5.77 -2.35
N LYS A 38 -14.52 -4.60 -2.75
CA LYS A 38 -15.54 -3.87 -2.00
C LYS A 38 -16.58 -3.33 -2.97
N VAL A 39 -17.83 -3.33 -2.56
CA VAL A 39 -18.92 -2.69 -3.32
C VAL A 39 -18.61 -1.20 -3.54
N LEU A 40 -17.98 -0.55 -2.54
CA LEU A 40 -17.49 0.83 -2.66
C LEU A 40 -16.60 1.05 -3.89
N ASN A 41 -15.71 0.11 -4.19
CA ASN A 41 -14.75 0.26 -5.28
C ASN A 41 -15.45 0.14 -6.64
N SER A 42 -16.38 -0.80 -6.80
CA SER A 42 -17.20 -0.91 -8.01
C SER A 42 -18.02 0.36 -8.25
N ILE A 43 -18.68 0.91 -7.21
CA ILE A 43 -19.42 2.17 -7.34
C ILE A 43 -18.51 3.33 -7.76
N LYS A 44 -17.32 3.46 -7.17
CA LYS A 44 -16.35 4.51 -7.54
C LYS A 44 -15.88 4.39 -8.98
N GLU A 45 -15.59 3.17 -9.44
CA GLU A 45 -15.16 2.91 -10.81
C GLU A 45 -16.23 3.32 -11.81
N GLU A 46 -17.49 2.98 -11.55
CA GLU A 46 -18.59 3.34 -12.43
C GLU A 46 -18.92 4.84 -12.41
N LEU A 47 -18.84 5.48 -11.22
CA LEU A 47 -18.98 6.93 -11.11
C LEU A 47 -17.94 7.66 -11.99
N GLN A 48 -16.68 7.21 -11.98
CA GLN A 48 -15.61 7.87 -12.76
C GLN A 48 -15.81 7.78 -14.28
N LYS A 49 -16.46 6.72 -14.77
CA LYS A 49 -16.67 6.42 -16.19
C LYS A 49 -17.98 6.99 -16.76
N CYS A 50 -18.95 7.31 -15.90
CA CYS A 50 -20.29 7.68 -16.33
C CYS A 50 -20.44 9.12 -16.84
N ASP A 51 -21.45 9.33 -17.68
CA ASP A 51 -21.92 10.62 -18.18
C ASP A 51 -23.19 11.10 -17.43
N GLU A 52 -23.87 10.18 -16.73
CA GLU A 52 -25.07 10.42 -15.91
C GLU A 52 -25.27 9.25 -14.94
N PHE A 53 -25.80 9.49 -13.74
CA PHE A 53 -26.07 8.42 -12.77
C PHE A 53 -27.40 8.57 -12.02
N TYR A 54 -27.93 7.43 -11.57
CA TYR A 54 -29.16 7.30 -10.79
C TYR A 54 -28.90 6.38 -9.62
N ILE A 55 -29.21 6.81 -8.40
CA ILE A 55 -29.05 6.01 -7.19
C ILE A 55 -30.40 5.95 -6.48
N SER A 56 -30.91 4.76 -6.24
CA SER A 56 -32.13 4.52 -5.46
C SER A 56 -31.79 3.60 -4.30
N VAL A 57 -31.63 4.19 -3.11
CA VAL A 57 -31.20 3.46 -1.91
C VAL A 57 -32.03 3.87 -0.71
N ALA A 58 -32.48 2.86 0.04
CA ALA A 58 -33.30 3.11 1.22
C ALA A 58 -32.58 3.94 2.28
N PHE A 59 -31.28 3.64 2.52
CA PHE A 59 -30.52 4.22 3.62
C PHE A 59 -29.25 4.92 3.15
N ILE A 60 -29.09 6.18 3.58
CA ILE A 60 -27.90 7.00 3.33
C ILE A 60 -27.33 7.51 4.66
N THR A 61 -26.03 7.31 4.87
CA THR A 61 -25.31 7.80 6.06
C THR A 61 -24.07 8.57 5.64
N MET A 62 -23.58 9.47 6.49
CA MET A 62 -22.31 10.17 6.26
C MET A 62 -21.14 9.18 6.16
N GLY A 63 -21.17 8.05 6.88
CA GLY A 63 -20.14 7.02 6.76
C GLY A 63 -20.09 6.35 5.38
N GLY A 64 -21.22 6.19 4.70
CA GLY A 64 -21.26 5.69 3.32
C GLY A 64 -20.94 6.76 2.28
N LEU A 65 -21.31 8.01 2.55
CA LEU A 65 -21.12 9.13 1.64
C LEU A 65 -19.69 9.71 1.68
N THR A 66 -19.08 9.83 2.86
CA THR A 66 -17.77 10.46 3.05
C THR A 66 -16.70 9.93 2.08
N PRO A 67 -16.53 8.60 1.91
CA PRO A 67 -15.55 8.05 0.96
C PRO A 67 -15.71 8.53 -0.48
N LEU A 68 -16.94 8.88 -0.90
CA LEU A 68 -17.31 9.28 -2.26
C LEU A 68 -17.23 10.80 -2.48
N LEU A 69 -16.98 11.61 -1.45
CA LEU A 69 -17.04 13.08 -1.58
C LEU A 69 -16.03 13.67 -2.58
N GLN A 70 -14.87 13.03 -2.75
CA GLN A 70 -13.90 13.44 -3.77
C GLN A 70 -14.44 13.11 -5.17
N ASP A 71 -14.94 11.89 -5.37
CA ASP A 71 -15.48 11.45 -6.65
C ASP A 71 -16.69 12.32 -7.07
N LEU A 72 -17.61 12.61 -6.15
CA LEU A 72 -18.76 13.48 -6.42
C LEU A 72 -18.34 14.92 -6.75
N LYS A 73 -17.23 15.41 -6.17
CA LYS A 73 -16.69 16.74 -6.50
C LYS A 73 -16.16 16.80 -7.93
N GLU A 74 -15.40 15.79 -8.32
CA GLU A 74 -14.87 15.66 -9.68
C GLU A 74 -16.00 15.53 -10.71
N LEU A 75 -17.10 14.86 -10.37
CA LEU A 75 -18.30 14.79 -11.21
C LEU A 75 -19.00 16.15 -11.35
N GLU A 76 -19.06 16.94 -10.28
CA GLU A 76 -19.58 18.32 -10.34
C GLU A 76 -18.73 19.20 -11.25
N GLU A 77 -17.40 19.13 -11.12
CA GLU A 77 -16.46 19.87 -11.97
C GLU A 77 -16.59 19.48 -13.45
N ARG A 78 -16.89 18.21 -13.73
CA ARG A 78 -17.19 17.68 -15.07
C ARG A 78 -18.65 17.91 -15.51
N SER A 79 -19.50 18.53 -14.68
CA SER A 79 -20.93 18.76 -14.94
C SER A 79 -21.74 17.48 -15.23
N ILE A 80 -21.36 16.35 -14.62
CA ILE A 80 -22.03 15.06 -14.77
C ILE A 80 -23.28 15.02 -13.91
N LYS A 81 -24.46 14.78 -14.51
CA LYS A 81 -25.73 14.85 -13.79
C LYS A 81 -26.02 13.60 -12.96
N GLY A 82 -26.56 13.81 -11.76
CA GLY A 82 -26.94 12.74 -10.84
C GLY A 82 -28.36 12.90 -10.30
N LYS A 83 -29.05 11.77 -10.11
CA LYS A 83 -30.31 11.71 -9.36
C LYS A 83 -30.21 10.72 -8.22
N ILE A 84 -30.52 11.16 -7.00
CA ILE A 84 -30.47 10.31 -5.80
C ILE A 84 -31.85 10.29 -5.14
N LEU A 85 -32.40 9.08 -5.03
CA LEU A 85 -33.68 8.82 -4.41
C LEU A 85 -33.48 8.00 -3.13
N THR A 86 -34.15 8.43 -2.06
CA THR A 86 -34.12 7.75 -0.76
C THR A 86 -35.47 7.85 -0.06
N THR A 87 -35.54 7.44 1.20
CA THR A 87 -36.78 7.42 2.00
C THR A 87 -36.51 7.79 3.46
N ASP A 88 -37.58 8.18 4.16
CA ASP A 88 -37.64 8.34 5.61
C ASP A 88 -37.94 7.01 6.35
N TYR A 89 -38.08 5.89 5.63
CA TYR A 89 -38.31 4.57 6.22
C TYR A 89 -37.34 4.25 7.37
N LEU A 90 -37.90 3.81 8.51
CA LEU A 90 -37.21 3.55 9.78
C LEU A 90 -36.42 4.73 10.37
N ASN A 91 -36.57 5.95 9.82
CA ASN A 91 -35.82 7.14 10.20
C ASN A 91 -34.30 6.89 10.26
N PHE A 92 -33.78 6.11 9.31
CA PHE A 92 -32.37 5.68 9.31
C PHE A 92 -31.47 6.63 8.53
N THR A 93 -31.96 7.17 7.41
CA THR A 93 -31.19 8.08 6.55
C THR A 93 -30.79 9.35 7.32
N GLU A 94 -29.51 9.70 7.31
CA GLU A 94 -29.01 10.83 8.10
C GLU A 94 -29.34 12.18 7.42
N PRO A 95 -30.02 13.12 8.11
CA PRO A 95 -30.29 14.45 7.56
C PRO A 95 -29.01 15.20 7.15
N LYS A 96 -27.90 14.99 7.86
CA LYS A 96 -26.59 15.58 7.52
C LYS A 96 -26.06 15.08 6.17
N ALA A 97 -26.29 13.81 5.84
CA ALA A 97 -25.88 13.24 4.56
C ALA A 97 -26.73 13.78 3.41
N LEU A 98 -28.03 13.93 3.63
CA LEU A 98 -28.95 14.56 2.69
C LEU A 98 -28.59 16.01 2.39
N LYS A 99 -28.36 16.81 3.44
CA LYS A 99 -27.88 18.20 3.30
C LYS A 99 -26.57 18.25 2.51
N LYS A 100 -25.64 17.34 2.78
CA LYS A 100 -24.36 17.27 2.07
C LYS A 100 -24.52 16.92 0.58
N LEU A 101 -25.43 16.02 0.23
CA LEU A 101 -25.73 15.70 -1.16
C LEU A 101 -26.39 16.88 -1.89
N ASN A 102 -27.23 17.65 -1.20
CA ASN A 102 -27.91 18.81 -1.75
C ASN A 102 -26.97 20.02 -1.98
N GLU A 103 -25.72 19.98 -1.49
CA GLU A 103 -24.70 21.00 -1.79
C GLU A 103 -24.16 20.89 -3.22
N PHE A 104 -24.32 19.75 -3.89
CA PHE A 104 -23.81 19.51 -5.24
C PHE A 104 -24.78 20.04 -6.30
N SER A 105 -24.33 20.98 -7.11
CA SER A 105 -25.16 21.65 -8.12
C SER A 105 -25.60 20.73 -9.28
N ASN A 106 -24.89 19.61 -9.47
CA ASN A 106 -25.15 18.61 -10.50
C ASN A 106 -26.00 17.42 -10.01
N ILE A 107 -26.36 17.37 -8.71
CA ILE A 107 -27.10 16.25 -8.12
C ILE A 107 -28.47 16.71 -7.63
N GLU A 108 -29.52 16.10 -8.14
CA GLU A 108 -30.86 16.24 -7.60
C GLU A 108 -31.11 15.15 -6.56
N VAL A 109 -31.66 15.52 -5.40
CA VAL A 109 -31.97 14.56 -4.33
C VAL A 109 -33.43 14.67 -3.95
N LYS A 110 -34.11 13.52 -3.86
CA LYS A 110 -35.51 13.43 -3.43
C LYS A 110 -35.72 12.36 -2.36
N ILE A 111 -36.78 12.54 -1.57
CA ILE A 111 -37.19 11.61 -0.52
C ILE A 111 -38.63 11.14 -0.71
N TYR A 112 -38.81 9.83 -0.69
CA TYR A 112 -40.09 9.15 -0.72
C TYR A 112 -40.63 8.99 0.71
N THR A 113 -41.83 9.51 0.98
CA THR A 113 -42.40 9.67 2.34
C THR A 113 -43.80 9.04 2.50
N GLU A 114 -44.27 8.24 1.55
CA GLU A 114 -45.61 7.64 1.65
C GLU A 114 -45.58 6.39 2.56
N GLU A 115 -46.27 6.46 3.71
CA GLU A 115 -46.21 5.47 4.80
C GLU A 115 -46.75 4.06 4.46
N SER A 116 -47.47 3.88 3.35
CA SER A 116 -48.17 2.62 3.04
C SER A 116 -47.32 1.56 2.34
N GLU A 117 -46.19 1.94 1.72
CA GLU A 117 -45.35 1.03 0.93
C GLU A 117 -43.90 1.07 1.41
N GLY A 118 -43.33 -0.09 1.73
CA GLY A 118 -41.96 -0.18 2.24
C GLY A 118 -40.93 0.10 1.14
N PHE A 119 -40.51 1.36 0.98
CA PHE A 119 -39.39 1.71 0.10
C PHE A 119 -38.10 1.09 0.65
N HIS A 120 -37.63 0.04 -0.03
CA HIS A 120 -36.41 -0.66 0.36
C HIS A 120 -35.53 -1.00 -0.85
N THR A 121 -35.51 -0.14 -1.85
CA THR A 121 -34.65 -0.28 -3.04
C THR A 121 -33.16 -0.17 -2.69
N LYS A 122 -32.32 -0.81 -3.51
CA LYS A 122 -30.86 -0.64 -3.57
C LYS A 122 -30.41 -0.86 -5.02
N GLY A 123 -30.43 0.22 -5.79
CA GLY A 123 -30.02 0.26 -7.18
C GLY A 123 -29.06 1.41 -7.41
N TYR A 124 -27.96 1.12 -8.12
CA TYR A 124 -27.00 2.10 -8.61
C TYR A 124 -26.91 1.93 -10.12
N ILE A 125 -27.15 2.99 -10.87
CA ILE A 125 -27.26 2.95 -12.33
C ILE A 125 -26.37 4.05 -12.88
N PHE A 126 -25.50 3.68 -13.82
CA PHE A 126 -24.50 4.56 -14.41
C PHE A 126 -24.62 4.47 -15.91
N LYS A 127 -24.76 5.61 -16.57
CA LYS A 127 -24.90 5.70 -18.02
C LYS A 127 -23.58 6.14 -18.64
N GLN A 128 -23.17 5.49 -19.70
CA GLN A 128 -22.02 5.86 -20.52
C GLN A 128 -22.40 5.76 -22.00
N GLY A 129 -22.64 6.89 -22.66
CA GLY A 129 -23.21 6.93 -24.01
C GLY A 129 -24.54 6.15 -24.13
N ASN A 130 -24.51 5.02 -24.85
CA ASN A 130 -25.68 4.15 -25.09
C ASN A 130 -25.72 2.91 -24.17
N ILE A 131 -24.75 2.76 -23.28
CA ILE A 131 -24.64 1.64 -22.36
C ILE A 131 -24.94 2.10 -20.95
N TYR A 132 -25.55 1.23 -20.18
CA TYR A 132 -25.79 1.39 -18.77
C TYR A 132 -25.11 0.28 -17.99
N GLN A 133 -24.45 0.63 -16.91
CA GLN A 133 -23.97 -0.28 -15.89
C GLN A 133 -24.91 -0.17 -14.69
N ALA A 134 -25.47 -1.28 -14.25
CA ALA A 134 -26.38 -1.33 -13.12
C ALA A 134 -25.87 -2.28 -12.05
N ILE A 135 -25.91 -1.85 -10.80
CA ILE A 135 -25.61 -2.65 -9.61
C ILE A 135 -26.89 -2.69 -8.78
N VAL A 136 -27.47 -3.89 -8.63
CA VAL A 136 -28.72 -4.09 -7.87
C VAL A 136 -28.51 -5.20 -6.85
N GLY A 137 -28.93 -4.98 -5.60
CA GLY A 137 -28.72 -5.97 -4.56
C GLY A 137 -29.15 -5.55 -3.17
N SER A 138 -28.29 -5.80 -2.19
CA SER A 138 -28.56 -5.55 -0.77
C SER A 138 -27.82 -4.33 -0.20
N SER A 139 -26.87 -3.76 -0.93
CA SER A 139 -26.03 -2.67 -0.43
C SER A 139 -26.74 -1.32 -0.38
N ASN A 140 -26.89 -0.77 0.82
CA ASN A 140 -27.26 0.64 1.02
C ASN A 140 -26.01 1.55 0.98
N LEU A 141 -26.19 2.86 0.89
CA LEU A 141 -25.11 3.86 0.97
C LEU A 141 -24.68 4.09 2.44
N THR A 142 -24.18 3.02 3.05
CA THR A 142 -23.68 2.98 4.43
C THR A 142 -22.28 2.37 4.47
N MET A 143 -21.46 2.81 5.42
CA MET A 143 -20.06 2.40 5.52
C MET A 143 -19.91 0.86 5.54
N ASN A 144 -20.69 0.18 6.38
CA ASN A 144 -20.60 -1.28 6.53
C ASN A 144 -21.10 -2.02 5.30
N ALA A 145 -22.22 -1.61 4.71
CA ALA A 145 -22.75 -2.26 3.49
C ALA A 145 -21.78 -2.14 2.32
N LEU A 146 -21.07 -1.01 2.19
CA LEU A 146 -20.16 -0.81 1.07
C LEU A 146 -18.79 -1.48 1.24
N THR A 147 -18.44 -1.98 2.44
CA THR A 147 -17.06 -2.38 2.75
C THR A 147 -16.88 -3.66 3.57
N ILE A 148 -17.79 -3.99 4.51
CA ILE A 148 -17.58 -5.07 5.48
C ILE A 148 -18.67 -6.14 5.42
N ASN A 149 -19.93 -5.72 5.37
CA ASN A 149 -21.06 -6.65 5.42
C ASN A 149 -20.99 -7.63 4.25
N LYS A 150 -21.48 -8.85 4.48
CA LYS A 150 -21.69 -9.81 3.40
C LYS A 150 -22.90 -9.35 2.59
N GLU A 151 -22.64 -8.56 1.56
CA GLU A 151 -23.63 -8.07 0.61
C GLU A 151 -23.57 -8.90 -0.67
N TRP A 152 -24.72 -9.13 -1.29
CA TRP A 152 -24.82 -9.70 -2.64
C TRP A 152 -25.43 -8.65 -3.54
N ASN A 153 -24.66 -8.22 -4.54
CA ASN A 153 -25.15 -7.36 -5.59
C ASN A 153 -24.83 -7.97 -6.94
N VAL A 154 -25.73 -7.81 -7.90
CA VAL A 154 -25.50 -8.20 -9.30
C VAL A 154 -25.15 -6.93 -10.06
N GLY A 155 -23.92 -6.89 -10.58
CA GLY A 155 -23.48 -5.92 -11.57
C GLY A 155 -23.80 -6.45 -12.97
N PHE A 156 -24.39 -5.63 -13.83
CA PHE A 156 -24.63 -6.01 -15.22
C PHE A 156 -24.66 -4.80 -16.15
N SER A 157 -24.32 -5.04 -17.41
CA SER A 157 -24.40 -4.04 -18.48
C SER A 157 -25.66 -4.25 -19.30
N SER A 158 -26.26 -3.15 -19.73
CA SER A 158 -27.41 -3.16 -20.62
C SER A 158 -27.31 -2.04 -21.64
N LEU A 159 -27.89 -2.27 -22.83
CA LEU A 159 -28.18 -1.19 -23.75
C LEU A 159 -29.41 -0.41 -23.27
N ASN A 160 -29.57 0.80 -23.81
CA ASN A 160 -30.73 1.67 -23.56
C ASN A 160 -32.11 1.04 -23.89
N ASN A 161 -32.15 -0.02 -24.70
CA ASN A 161 -33.37 -0.73 -25.06
C ASN A 161 -33.49 -2.10 -24.36
N GLY A 162 -32.62 -2.42 -23.40
CA GLY A 162 -32.70 -3.63 -22.61
C GLY A 162 -33.92 -3.61 -21.68
N GLU A 163 -34.67 -4.72 -21.66
CA GLU A 163 -35.93 -4.84 -20.91
C GLU A 163 -35.74 -4.56 -19.41
N ILE A 164 -34.82 -5.28 -18.76
CA ILE A 164 -34.57 -5.14 -17.32
C ILE A 164 -34.14 -3.72 -16.91
N LEU A 165 -33.34 -3.05 -17.75
CA LEU A 165 -32.93 -1.67 -17.50
C LEU A 165 -34.13 -0.74 -17.58
N ASN A 166 -34.95 -0.89 -18.61
CA ASN A 166 -36.14 -0.07 -18.79
C ASN A 166 -37.11 -0.25 -17.63
N ASP A 167 -37.32 -1.48 -17.15
CA ASP A 167 -38.16 -1.75 -15.98
C ASP A 167 -37.61 -1.03 -14.73
N ILE A 168 -36.30 -1.09 -14.48
CA ILE A 168 -35.66 -0.41 -13.34
C ILE A 168 -35.80 1.11 -13.47
N ILE A 169 -35.58 1.68 -14.66
CA ILE A 169 -35.67 3.12 -14.88
C ILE A 169 -37.13 3.60 -14.79
N HIS A 170 -38.09 2.82 -15.27
CA HIS A 170 -39.52 3.11 -15.12
C HIS A 170 -39.92 3.15 -13.64
N GLU A 171 -39.56 2.10 -12.87
CA GLU A 171 -39.82 2.05 -11.43
C GLU A 171 -39.14 3.23 -10.70
N PHE A 172 -37.90 3.57 -11.06
CA PHE A 172 -37.20 4.73 -10.52
C PHE A 172 -37.97 6.03 -10.77
N ASN A 173 -38.42 6.27 -12.00
CA ASN A 173 -39.12 7.50 -12.37
C ASN A 173 -40.50 7.58 -11.69
N ASP A 174 -41.23 6.47 -11.59
CA ASP A 174 -42.52 6.42 -10.91
C ASP A 174 -42.39 6.78 -9.42
N LEU A 175 -41.33 6.29 -8.75
CA LEU A 175 -41.02 6.67 -7.37
C LEU A 175 -40.51 8.11 -7.28
N TRP A 176 -39.70 8.56 -8.23
CA TRP A 176 -39.15 9.92 -8.29
C TRP A 176 -40.24 10.99 -8.40
N ASP A 177 -41.26 10.73 -9.22
CA ASP A 177 -42.36 11.66 -9.46
C ASP A 177 -43.31 11.77 -8.25
N LYS A 178 -43.41 10.72 -7.43
CA LYS A 178 -44.14 10.72 -6.15
C LYS A 178 -43.32 11.30 -4.99
N SER A 179 -42.02 11.50 -5.18
CA SER A 179 -41.11 11.92 -4.11
C SER A 179 -41.03 13.44 -3.99
N LYS A 180 -40.71 13.90 -2.79
CA LYS A 180 -40.59 15.32 -2.46
C LYS A 180 -39.14 15.78 -2.59
N ASP A 181 -38.95 17.03 -2.97
CA ASP A 181 -37.65 17.68 -2.98
C ASP A 181 -37.15 17.87 -1.53
N ILE A 182 -35.85 17.74 -1.34
CA ILE A 182 -35.26 17.77 0.01
C ILE A 182 -35.44 19.13 0.68
N ASP A 183 -35.31 20.22 -0.07
CA ASP A 183 -35.46 21.58 0.47
C ASP A 183 -36.83 21.82 1.13
N ASP A 184 -37.86 21.10 0.70
CA ASP A 184 -39.22 21.25 1.22
C ASP A 184 -39.45 20.50 2.55
N VAL A 185 -38.67 19.45 2.84
CA VAL A 185 -38.98 18.48 3.92
C VAL A 185 -37.84 18.23 4.91
N ILE A 186 -36.62 18.69 4.62
CA ILE A 186 -35.43 18.32 5.40
C ILE A 186 -35.51 18.73 6.87
N ASP A 187 -36.10 19.88 7.18
CA ASP A 187 -36.18 20.38 8.56
C ASP A 187 -37.20 19.59 9.40
N GLU A 188 -38.33 19.21 8.79
CA GLU A 188 -39.31 18.31 9.43
C GLU A 188 -38.70 16.93 9.68
N TYR A 189 -38.07 16.35 8.65
CA TYR A 189 -37.42 15.05 8.74
C TYR A 189 -36.29 15.04 9.79
N GLU A 190 -35.48 16.10 9.86
CA GLU A 190 -34.41 16.20 10.87
C GLU A 190 -34.96 16.18 12.30
N SER A 191 -36.13 16.79 12.53
CA SER A 191 -36.81 16.75 13.83
C SER A 191 -37.25 15.33 14.19
N ILE A 192 -37.89 14.61 13.25
CA ILE A 192 -38.34 13.23 13.43
C ILE A 192 -37.13 12.31 13.69
N TYR A 193 -36.09 12.42 12.86
CA TYR A 193 -34.85 11.65 12.99
C TYR A 193 -34.20 11.85 14.37
N LYS A 194 -34.09 13.10 14.85
CA LYS A 194 -33.54 13.39 16.19
C LYS A 194 -34.37 12.78 17.31
N HIS A 195 -35.70 12.84 17.21
CA HIS A 195 -36.60 12.24 18.20
C HIS A 195 -36.39 10.72 18.28
N TYR A 196 -36.36 10.05 17.12
CA TYR A 196 -36.13 8.61 17.02
C TYR A 196 -34.75 8.18 17.54
N LYS A 197 -33.69 8.92 17.17
CA LYS A 197 -32.31 8.64 17.64
C LYS A 197 -32.16 8.82 19.15
N ASN A 198 -32.83 9.83 19.72
CA ASN A 198 -32.87 10.00 21.17
C ASN A 198 -33.60 8.83 21.84
N PHE A 199 -34.79 8.46 21.36
CA PHE A 199 -35.57 7.35 21.91
C PHE A 199 -34.82 6.01 21.88
N THR A 200 -34.19 5.67 20.75
CA THR A 200 -33.36 4.46 20.60
C THR A 200 -32.14 4.48 21.54
N ARG A 201 -31.47 5.63 21.69
CA ARG A 201 -30.36 5.79 22.64
C ARG A 201 -30.82 5.61 24.09
N PHE A 202 -31.95 6.18 24.49
CA PHE A 202 -32.52 6.00 25.83
C PHE A 202 -32.83 4.53 26.12
N ASN A 203 -33.46 3.82 25.17
CA ASN A 203 -33.75 2.39 25.33
C ASN A 203 -32.48 1.55 25.43
N LYS A 204 -31.46 1.83 24.61
CA LYS A 204 -30.16 1.14 24.67
C LYS A 204 -29.49 1.34 26.03
N ASN A 205 -29.39 2.58 26.50
CA ASN A 205 -28.83 2.90 27.81
C ASN A 205 -29.62 2.22 28.94
N TYR A 206 -30.95 2.17 28.85
CA TYR A 206 -31.80 1.50 29.85
C TYR A 206 -31.58 -0.02 29.90
N ILE A 207 -31.34 -0.66 28.74
CA ILE A 207 -31.00 -2.09 28.66
C ILE A 207 -29.59 -2.35 29.20
N GLU A 208 -28.61 -1.51 28.85
CA GLU A 208 -27.23 -1.63 29.37
C GLU A 208 -27.17 -1.44 30.89
N ILE A 209 -27.91 -0.48 31.46
CA ILE A 209 -28.00 -0.28 32.91
C ILE A 209 -28.69 -1.48 33.61
N LYS A 210 -29.58 -2.21 32.93
CA LYS A 210 -30.17 -3.46 33.45
C LYS A 210 -29.24 -4.66 33.40
N HIS A 211 -28.21 -4.60 32.57
CA HIS A 211 -27.19 -5.64 32.40
C HIS A 211 -25.82 -5.13 32.87
N GLU A 212 -25.71 -4.67 34.12
CA GLU A 212 -24.39 -4.52 34.77
C GLU A 212 -23.81 -5.90 35.14
N ASN A 213 -23.46 -6.68 34.12
CA ASN A 213 -22.36 -7.63 34.26
C ASN A 213 -21.14 -6.90 33.71
N ILE A 214 -20.15 -6.67 34.57
CA ILE A 214 -18.82 -6.22 34.15
C ILE A 214 -18.25 -7.36 33.28
N GLU A 215 -18.44 -7.28 31.97
CA GLU A 215 -17.87 -8.28 31.06
C GLU A 215 -16.35 -8.33 31.24
N ASP A 216 -15.84 -9.55 31.29
CA ASP A 216 -14.42 -9.82 31.42
C ASP A 216 -13.67 -9.25 30.21
N ILE A 217 -12.74 -8.32 30.43
CA ILE A 217 -11.90 -7.80 29.35
C ILE A 217 -10.96 -8.91 28.89
N GLU A 218 -11.17 -9.41 27.67
CA GLU A 218 -10.32 -10.41 27.04
C GLU A 218 -9.27 -9.80 26.10
N PRO A 219 -8.11 -10.46 25.93
CA PRO A 219 -7.14 -10.09 24.92
C PRO A 219 -7.67 -10.37 23.51
N ASN A 220 -7.44 -9.43 22.57
CA ASN A 220 -7.74 -9.63 21.15
C ASN A 220 -6.81 -10.66 20.49
N LEU A 221 -7.05 -11.01 19.21
CA LEU A 221 -6.26 -12.04 18.49
C LEU A 221 -4.76 -11.75 18.51
N MET A 222 -4.36 -10.52 18.22
CA MET A 222 -2.95 -10.12 18.18
C MET A 222 -2.30 -10.14 19.57
N GLN A 223 -3.04 -9.74 20.61
CA GLN A 223 -2.58 -9.83 22.00
C GLN A 223 -2.44 -11.28 22.44
N LYS A 224 -3.37 -12.16 22.05
CA LYS A 224 -3.27 -13.62 22.28
C LYS A 224 -2.01 -14.19 21.61
N GLU A 225 -1.71 -13.78 20.38
CA GLU A 225 -0.48 -14.18 19.67
C GLU A 225 0.79 -13.65 20.36
N PHE A 226 0.81 -12.36 20.73
CA PHE A 226 1.90 -11.76 21.50
C PHE A 226 2.19 -12.53 22.78
N LEU A 227 1.16 -12.80 23.59
CA LEU A 227 1.30 -13.55 24.84
C LEU A 227 1.84 -14.97 24.61
N LYS A 228 1.35 -15.65 23.57
CA LYS A 228 1.84 -16.98 23.18
C LYS A 228 3.33 -16.95 22.82
N ASN A 229 3.77 -15.96 22.04
CA ASN A 229 5.17 -15.84 21.64
C ASN A 229 6.05 -15.41 22.81
N LEU A 230 5.57 -14.51 23.67
CA LEU A 230 6.26 -14.10 24.89
C LEU A 230 6.47 -15.26 25.87
N ARG A 231 5.45 -16.10 26.09
CA ARG A 231 5.57 -17.34 26.89
C ARG A 231 6.65 -18.27 26.36
N LYS A 232 6.73 -18.45 25.04
CA LYS A 232 7.78 -19.28 24.41
C LYS A 232 9.18 -18.72 24.66
N LEU A 233 9.35 -17.38 24.62
CA LEU A 233 10.64 -16.74 24.92
C LEU A 233 11.04 -16.97 26.38
N ILE A 234 10.11 -16.71 27.31
CA ILE A 234 10.34 -16.94 28.74
C ILE A 234 10.70 -18.41 29.02
N GLN A 235 10.00 -19.36 28.39
CA GLN A 235 10.28 -20.80 28.52
C GLN A 235 11.65 -21.21 27.97
N LYS A 236 12.19 -20.47 26.99
CA LYS A 236 13.54 -20.67 26.46
C LYS A 236 14.64 -20.08 27.36
N GLY A 237 14.26 -19.37 28.42
CA GLY A 237 15.19 -18.70 29.33
C GLY A 237 15.54 -17.27 28.93
N GLU A 238 14.87 -16.71 27.92
CA GLU A 238 15.03 -15.30 27.54
C GLU A 238 14.43 -14.39 28.63
N ASN A 239 15.12 -13.29 28.94
CA ASN A 239 14.72 -12.35 30.00
C ASN A 239 14.41 -10.94 29.48
N LYS A 240 14.44 -10.73 28.15
CA LYS A 240 14.08 -9.45 27.53
C LYS A 240 13.29 -9.65 26.25
N ALA A 241 12.38 -8.74 25.95
CA ALA A 241 11.64 -8.71 24.70
C ALA A 241 11.21 -7.30 24.30
N LEU A 242 11.02 -7.07 23.00
CA LEU A 242 10.55 -5.82 22.41
C LEU A 242 9.23 -6.06 21.66
N LEU A 243 8.14 -5.45 22.14
CA LEU A 243 6.87 -5.39 21.42
C LEU A 243 6.89 -4.19 20.46
N VAL A 244 6.82 -4.46 19.16
CA VAL A 244 6.62 -3.42 18.15
C VAL A 244 5.15 -3.40 17.76
N SER A 245 4.49 -2.26 17.96
CA SER A 245 3.04 -2.19 17.71
C SER A 245 2.59 -0.78 17.36
N ALA A 246 1.78 -0.67 16.31
CA ALA A 246 1.23 0.58 15.80
C ALA A 246 0.52 1.41 16.89
N THR A 247 0.34 2.70 16.61
CA THR A 247 -0.44 3.60 17.47
C THR A 247 -1.91 3.18 17.44
N GLY A 248 -2.55 3.10 18.60
CA GLY A 248 -3.98 2.76 18.71
C GLY A 248 -4.33 1.28 18.92
N THR A 249 -3.39 0.35 18.78
CA THR A 249 -3.60 -1.13 18.88
C THR A 249 -3.72 -1.69 20.31
N GLY A 250 -3.72 -0.83 21.33
CA GLY A 250 -3.83 -1.26 22.72
C GLY A 250 -2.53 -1.81 23.35
N LYS A 251 -1.36 -1.25 23.00
CA LYS A 251 -0.05 -1.58 23.63
C LYS A 251 -0.10 -1.72 25.15
N THR A 252 -0.78 -0.79 25.83
CA THR A 252 -0.90 -0.80 27.29
C THR A 252 -1.72 -1.99 27.81
N TYR A 253 -2.75 -2.42 27.08
CA TYR A 253 -3.50 -3.64 27.41
C TYR A 253 -2.63 -4.88 27.19
N ALA A 254 -1.86 -4.94 26.09
CA ALA A 254 -0.94 -6.05 25.83
C ALA A 254 0.09 -6.21 26.97
N ALA A 255 0.67 -5.10 27.46
CA ALA A 255 1.54 -5.12 28.63
C ALA A 255 0.81 -5.56 29.90
N ALA A 256 -0.40 -5.05 30.16
CA ALA A 256 -1.17 -5.44 31.33
C ALA A 256 -1.47 -6.95 31.34
N PHE A 257 -1.88 -7.53 30.20
CA PHE A 257 -2.08 -8.96 30.09
C PHE A 257 -0.80 -9.77 30.27
N ALA A 258 0.33 -9.30 29.70
CA ALA A 258 1.62 -9.98 29.85
C ALA A 258 2.09 -10.01 31.31
N VAL A 259 1.91 -8.91 32.03
CA VAL A 259 2.27 -8.82 33.46
C VAL A 259 1.31 -9.68 34.30
N ASN A 260 0.01 -9.71 33.97
CA ASN A 260 -0.96 -10.56 34.66
C ASN A 260 -0.70 -12.06 34.42
N ASP A 261 -0.17 -12.42 33.25
CA ASP A 261 0.25 -13.77 32.91
C ASP A 261 1.51 -14.19 33.68
N PHE A 262 2.49 -13.28 33.82
CA PHE A 262 3.74 -13.51 34.55
C PHE A 262 3.57 -13.50 36.08
N LYS A 263 2.64 -12.69 36.61
CA LYS A 263 2.36 -12.51 38.05
C LYS A 263 3.58 -12.13 38.89
N PRO A 264 4.26 -11.00 38.60
CA PRO A 264 5.40 -10.55 39.40
C PRO A 264 4.98 -10.12 40.82
N LYS A 265 5.87 -10.27 41.80
CA LYS A 265 5.66 -9.71 43.15
C LYS A 265 5.93 -8.21 43.17
N LYS A 266 6.98 -7.78 42.47
CA LYS A 266 7.33 -6.37 42.28
C LYS A 266 7.42 -6.02 40.79
N PHE A 267 6.77 -4.95 40.40
CA PHE A 267 6.63 -4.52 39.01
C PHE A 267 6.94 -3.03 38.84
N LEU A 268 7.63 -2.69 37.76
CA LEU A 268 7.90 -1.31 37.36
C LEU A 268 7.44 -1.04 35.92
N PHE A 269 6.58 -0.04 35.74
CA PHE A 269 6.19 0.49 34.43
C PHE A 269 6.79 1.87 34.23
N ILE A 270 7.62 2.04 33.20
CA ILE A 270 8.35 3.27 32.90
C ILE A 270 7.75 3.94 31.66
N VAL A 271 7.45 5.23 31.79
CA VAL A 271 6.91 6.07 30.71
C VAL A 271 7.66 7.40 30.63
N HIS A 272 7.47 8.14 29.55
CA HIS A 272 8.09 9.46 29.41
C HIS A 272 7.29 10.61 30.05
N ARG A 273 6.01 10.42 30.38
CA ARG A 273 5.11 11.45 30.96
C ARG A 273 4.19 10.90 32.03
N GLU A 274 3.87 11.72 33.03
CA GLU A 274 3.01 11.33 34.17
C GLU A 274 1.57 10.97 33.74
N GLN A 275 1.02 11.67 32.75
CA GLN A 275 -0.33 11.40 32.24
C GLN A 275 -0.48 9.98 31.69
N ILE A 276 0.55 9.49 30.99
CA ILE A 276 0.59 8.12 30.45
C ILE A 276 0.68 7.11 31.59
N ALA A 277 1.45 7.40 32.65
CA ALA A 277 1.50 6.55 33.84
C ALA A 277 0.11 6.44 34.49
N LYS A 278 -0.60 7.56 34.65
CA LYS A 278 -1.97 7.57 35.20
C LYS A 278 -2.95 6.77 34.33
N GLN A 279 -2.86 6.90 33.00
CA GLN A 279 -3.69 6.11 32.07
C GLN A 279 -3.35 4.62 32.14
N ALA A 280 -2.06 4.27 32.19
CA ALA A 280 -1.63 2.89 32.33
C ALA A 280 -2.11 2.26 33.64
N ILE A 281 -2.07 2.98 34.76
CA ILE A 281 -2.67 2.52 36.03
C ILE A 281 -4.15 2.17 35.85
N LYS A 282 -4.94 3.04 35.17
CA LYS A 282 -6.36 2.76 34.90
C LYS A 282 -6.54 1.48 34.09
N THR A 283 -5.73 1.28 33.04
CA THR A 283 -5.77 0.07 32.21
C THR A 283 -5.40 -1.19 32.99
N PHE A 284 -4.33 -1.14 33.78
CA PHE A 284 -3.90 -2.29 34.59
C PHE A 284 -4.96 -2.66 35.64
N LYS A 285 -5.59 -1.68 36.30
CA LYS A 285 -6.68 -1.94 37.26
C LYS A 285 -7.84 -2.71 36.63
N LYS A 286 -8.20 -2.39 35.38
CA LYS A 286 -9.25 -3.11 34.63
C LYS A 286 -8.89 -4.57 34.37
N VAL A 287 -7.62 -4.87 34.10
CA VAL A 287 -7.14 -6.24 33.83
C VAL A 287 -6.94 -7.06 35.10
N PHE A 288 -6.42 -6.45 36.18
CA PHE A 288 -5.97 -7.18 37.37
C PHE A 288 -7.06 -7.45 38.42
N LYS A 289 -8.25 -6.82 38.33
CA LYS A 289 -9.45 -6.99 39.19
C LYS A 289 -9.19 -7.16 40.71
N ASN A 290 -9.73 -6.26 41.54
CA ASN A 290 -9.69 -6.34 43.02
C ASN A 290 -8.31 -6.15 43.69
N GLU A 291 -7.35 -5.51 43.03
CA GLU A 291 -6.00 -5.24 43.58
C GLU A 291 -5.63 -3.74 43.62
N ASP A 292 -6.61 -2.86 43.81
CA ASP A 292 -6.42 -1.40 43.69
C ASP A 292 -5.31 -0.82 44.59
N ASN A 293 -5.10 -1.42 45.77
CA ASN A 293 -4.13 -0.94 46.74
C ASN A 293 -2.67 -1.26 46.37
N LYS A 294 -2.41 -2.08 45.34
CA LYS A 294 -1.07 -2.48 44.91
C LYS A 294 -0.37 -1.48 43.99
N PHE A 295 -1.13 -0.58 43.36
CA PHE A 295 -0.63 0.36 42.35
C PHE A 295 -0.12 1.67 42.97
N GLY A 296 1.03 2.15 42.52
CA GLY A 296 1.65 3.41 42.95
C GLY A 296 2.15 4.26 41.80
N LEU A 297 2.08 5.59 41.95
CA LEU A 297 2.67 6.55 41.02
C LEU A 297 3.94 7.16 41.64
N LEU A 298 5.03 7.15 40.87
CA LEU A 298 6.30 7.78 41.21
C LEU A 298 6.69 8.80 40.13
N SER A 299 6.38 10.06 40.37
CA SER A 299 6.63 11.18 39.48
C SER A 299 7.21 12.38 40.23
N GLY A 300 7.41 13.52 39.55
CA GLY A 300 7.77 14.77 40.24
C GLY A 300 6.74 15.20 41.30
N ASN A 301 5.47 14.81 41.11
CA ASN A 301 4.34 15.23 41.94
C ASN A 301 3.82 14.13 42.89
N SER A 302 4.28 12.87 42.74
CA SER A 302 3.83 11.73 43.55
C SER A 302 5.00 10.83 43.94
N LYS A 303 5.04 10.39 45.20
CA LYS A 303 6.18 9.67 45.79
C LYS A 303 5.78 8.32 46.38
N SER A 304 5.14 7.47 45.58
CA SER A 304 4.68 6.14 46.02
C SER A 304 5.81 5.10 45.90
N TYR A 305 6.67 5.00 46.92
CA TYR A 305 7.77 4.02 46.95
C TYR A 305 7.34 2.62 47.44
N ASP A 306 6.39 2.55 48.38
CA ASP A 306 6.03 1.31 49.09
C ASP A 306 4.91 0.51 48.43
N LYS A 307 4.86 0.49 47.09
CA LYS A 307 3.84 -0.21 46.31
C LYS A 307 4.44 -1.41 45.58
N ASP A 308 3.60 -2.39 45.26
CA ASP A 308 4.03 -3.60 44.55
C ASP A 308 4.17 -3.34 43.05
N TYR A 309 3.29 -2.49 42.51
CA TYR A 309 3.22 -2.14 41.10
C TYR A 309 3.47 -0.64 40.96
N ILE A 310 4.69 -0.25 40.62
CA ILE A 310 5.12 1.14 40.53
C ILE A 310 5.06 1.61 39.09
N PHE A 311 4.42 2.75 38.85
CA PHE A 311 4.38 3.43 37.56
C PHE A 311 5.17 4.73 37.69
N SER A 312 6.20 4.89 36.88
CA SER A 312 7.12 6.02 37.02
C SER A 312 7.45 6.70 35.70
N THR A 313 7.73 8.00 35.78
CA THR A 313 8.31 8.70 34.64
C THR A 313 9.82 8.46 34.59
N ILE A 314 10.39 8.29 33.39
CA ILE A 314 11.82 8.09 33.20
C ILE A 314 12.65 9.20 33.86
N GLN A 315 12.19 10.45 33.75
CA GLN A 315 12.85 11.61 34.34
C GLN A 315 12.91 11.54 35.88
N THR A 316 11.91 10.93 36.52
CA THR A 316 11.89 10.77 37.98
C THR A 316 12.74 9.57 38.38
N MET A 317 12.51 8.43 37.72
CA MET A 317 13.22 7.19 38.05
C MET A 317 14.73 7.32 37.83
N SER A 318 15.19 8.01 36.78
CA SER A 318 16.62 8.13 36.45
C SER A 318 17.44 9.04 37.38
N LYS A 319 16.83 9.66 38.41
CA LYS A 319 17.55 10.50 39.38
C LYS A 319 18.31 9.63 40.38
N ASP A 320 19.55 10.03 40.70
CA ASP A 320 20.43 9.25 41.60
C ASP A 320 19.84 9.01 42.99
N ASP A 321 19.05 9.94 43.51
CA ASP A 321 18.37 9.81 44.79
C ASP A 321 17.06 8.99 44.73
N VAL A 322 16.65 8.54 43.54
CA VAL A 322 15.40 7.80 43.32
C VAL A 322 15.65 6.33 43.02
N TYR A 323 16.34 5.96 41.93
CA TYR A 323 16.50 4.55 41.58
C TYR A 323 17.35 3.78 42.62
N THR A 324 18.32 4.44 43.26
CA THR A 324 19.19 3.83 44.29
C THR A 324 18.46 3.50 45.59
N LYS A 325 17.21 3.96 45.76
CA LYS A 325 16.36 3.55 46.90
C LYS A 325 15.80 2.14 46.74
N PHE A 326 15.78 1.62 45.52
CA PHE A 326 15.37 0.26 45.21
C PHE A 326 16.63 -0.60 45.05
N ARG A 327 16.60 -1.86 45.47
CA ARG A 327 17.70 -2.80 45.18
C ARG A 327 17.77 -3.10 43.68
N GLU A 328 18.94 -3.51 43.20
CA GLU A 328 19.11 -3.94 41.79
C GLU A 328 18.12 -5.06 41.41
N ASP A 329 17.80 -5.97 42.34
CA ASP A 329 16.90 -7.11 42.17
C ASP A 329 15.47 -6.87 42.69
N GLU A 330 15.12 -5.62 43.00
CA GLU A 330 13.83 -5.29 43.64
C GLU A 330 12.63 -5.63 42.73
N PHE A 331 12.73 -5.39 41.43
CA PHE A 331 11.64 -5.60 40.48
C PHE A 331 11.77 -6.96 39.79
N ASP A 332 10.71 -7.77 39.79
CA ASP A 332 10.67 -9.03 39.02
C ASP A 332 10.44 -8.76 37.53
N TYR A 333 9.67 -7.72 37.19
CA TYR A 333 9.28 -7.41 35.82
C TYR A 333 9.33 -5.90 35.60
N ILE A 334 10.01 -5.47 34.54
CA ILE A 334 10.04 -4.07 34.11
C ILE A 334 9.39 -3.95 32.72
N VAL A 335 8.49 -2.98 32.55
CA VAL A 335 7.96 -2.58 31.24
C VAL A 335 8.41 -1.14 30.95
N ILE A 336 8.89 -0.90 29.73
CA ILE A 336 9.31 0.42 29.27
C ILE A 336 8.52 0.79 28.03
N ASP A 337 7.68 1.82 28.14
CA ASP A 337 6.90 2.37 27.02
C ASP A 337 7.70 3.42 26.23
N GLU A 338 7.43 3.53 24.93
CA GLU A 338 8.16 4.37 23.98
C GLU A 338 9.69 4.20 24.08
N VAL A 339 10.11 2.93 24.13
CA VAL A 339 11.51 2.55 24.33
C VAL A 339 12.42 2.98 23.18
N HIS A 340 11.87 3.48 22.08
CA HIS A 340 12.67 4.13 21.05
C HIS A 340 13.44 5.35 21.58
N LYS A 341 13.07 5.90 22.74
CA LYS A 341 13.84 6.95 23.42
C LYS A 341 15.03 6.42 24.24
N ALA A 342 15.24 5.11 24.31
CA ALA A 342 16.21 4.48 25.20
C ALA A 342 17.68 4.81 24.91
N GLY A 343 17.98 5.40 23.75
CA GLY A 343 19.34 5.91 23.46
C GLY A 343 19.77 7.09 24.34
N ALA A 344 18.87 7.69 25.13
CA ALA A 344 19.24 8.69 26.11
C ALA A 344 19.87 8.06 27.37
N ASN A 345 20.89 8.71 27.93
CA ASN A 345 21.59 8.26 29.14
C ASN A 345 20.66 7.93 30.32
N SER A 346 19.50 8.57 30.43
CA SER A 346 18.51 8.31 31.47
C SER A 346 17.94 6.89 31.41
N TYR A 347 17.67 6.34 30.22
CA TYR A 347 17.16 4.97 30.06
C TYR A 347 18.26 3.94 30.28
N LEU A 348 19.43 4.16 29.70
CA LEU A 348 20.60 3.28 29.90
C LEU A 348 20.94 3.13 31.37
N LYS A 349 20.84 4.21 32.16
CA LYS A 349 21.09 4.18 33.60
C LYS A 349 20.16 3.21 34.34
N ILE A 350 18.88 3.19 33.99
CA ILE A 350 17.90 2.28 34.57
C ILE A 350 18.11 0.84 34.11
N LEU A 351 18.31 0.65 32.80
CA LEU A 351 18.54 -0.68 32.21
C LEU A 351 19.81 -1.35 32.72
N ASN A 352 20.85 -0.57 33.03
CA ASN A 352 22.11 -1.09 33.56
C ASN A 352 22.08 -1.35 35.07
N TYR A 353 21.22 -0.65 35.81
CA TYR A 353 21.13 -0.79 37.27
C TYR A 353 20.25 -1.97 37.69
N PHE A 354 19.01 -2.03 37.17
CA PHE A 354 18.05 -3.06 37.58
C PHE A 354 18.30 -4.39 36.87
N LYS A 355 18.18 -5.48 37.61
CA LYS A 355 18.36 -6.87 37.17
C LYS A 355 17.08 -7.68 37.40
N PRO A 356 15.97 -7.36 36.70
CA PRO A 356 14.71 -8.08 36.86
C PRO A 356 14.74 -9.47 36.22
N LYS A 357 13.73 -10.29 36.53
CA LYS A 357 13.53 -11.58 35.85
C LYS A 357 13.11 -11.39 34.39
N PHE A 358 12.38 -10.31 34.08
CA PHE A 358 11.98 -10.00 32.71
C PHE A 358 11.89 -8.49 32.43
N ILE A 359 12.30 -8.07 31.23
CA ILE A 359 12.12 -6.70 30.70
C ILE A 359 11.33 -6.73 29.40
N LEU A 360 10.25 -5.96 29.33
CA LEU A 360 9.50 -5.74 28.10
C LEU A 360 9.61 -4.28 27.65
N GLY A 361 10.22 -4.06 26.50
CA GLY A 361 10.18 -2.77 25.79
C GLY A 361 8.96 -2.71 24.88
N MET A 362 8.37 -1.52 24.71
CA MET A 362 7.30 -1.28 23.74
C MET A 362 7.60 -0.04 22.90
N SER A 363 7.38 -0.12 21.59
CA SER A 363 7.47 1.05 20.70
C SER A 363 6.58 0.88 19.47
N ALA A 364 6.11 2.01 18.91
CA ALA A 364 5.49 2.02 17.58
C ALA A 364 6.52 2.10 16.43
N SER A 365 7.74 2.51 16.74
CA SER A 365 8.78 2.80 15.74
C SER A 365 10.16 2.52 16.34
N PRO A 366 10.59 1.24 16.38
CA PRO A 366 11.93 0.88 16.82
C PRO A 366 13.01 1.37 15.84
N ASP A 367 12.65 1.64 14.58
CA ASP A 367 13.57 2.10 13.55
C ASP A 367 13.92 3.58 13.80
N ARG A 368 15.19 3.86 14.11
CA ARG A 368 15.71 5.20 14.40
C ARG A 368 16.68 5.68 13.33
N THR A 369 16.80 7.00 13.19
CA THR A 369 17.77 7.64 12.30
C THR A 369 19.16 7.79 12.93
N ASP A 370 19.29 7.67 14.25
CA ASP A 370 20.58 7.60 14.94
C ASP A 370 21.06 6.14 15.07
N ASN A 371 22.37 5.93 15.06
CA ASN A 371 23.03 4.61 15.06
C ASN A 371 22.81 3.77 16.35
N PHE A 372 21.75 4.03 17.12
CA PHE A 372 21.45 3.33 18.37
C PHE A 372 20.56 2.12 18.12
N ASN A 373 21.08 0.92 18.42
CA ASN A 373 20.38 -0.34 18.20
C ASN A 373 19.46 -0.70 19.39
N ILE A 374 18.17 -0.40 19.26
CA ILE A 374 17.19 -0.75 20.31
C ILE A 374 16.98 -2.26 20.40
N TYR A 375 17.02 -2.98 19.28
CA TYR A 375 16.80 -4.42 19.27
C TYR A 375 17.86 -5.15 20.11
N GLU A 376 19.11 -4.67 20.09
CA GLU A 376 20.21 -5.20 20.91
C GLU A 376 19.93 -5.07 22.41
N LEU A 377 19.30 -3.98 22.88
CA LEU A 377 18.93 -3.83 24.29
C LEU A 377 17.99 -4.93 24.78
N PHE A 378 17.24 -5.54 23.85
CA PHE A 378 16.26 -6.59 24.10
C PHE A 378 16.71 -7.95 23.55
N ASP A 379 18.01 -8.13 23.32
CA ASP A 379 18.61 -9.37 22.83
C ASP A 379 17.96 -9.87 21.52
N TYR A 380 17.47 -8.95 20.69
CA TYR A 380 16.79 -9.19 19.42
C TYR A 380 15.48 -9.99 19.52
N ASN A 381 14.94 -10.12 20.74
CA ASN A 381 13.70 -10.85 21.00
C ASN A 381 12.47 -9.98 20.67
N VAL A 382 11.94 -10.09 19.46
CA VAL A 382 10.72 -9.38 19.01
C VAL A 382 9.56 -10.37 18.91
N PRO A 383 8.77 -10.60 19.98
CA PRO A 383 7.67 -11.57 19.96
C PRO A 383 6.54 -11.20 19.00
N LEU A 384 6.39 -9.92 18.65
CA LEU A 384 5.38 -9.44 17.70
C LEU A 384 5.77 -8.06 17.12
N ASP A 385 5.54 -7.87 15.81
CA ASP A 385 5.74 -6.62 15.05
C ASP A 385 4.44 -6.31 14.28
N ILE A 386 3.62 -5.40 14.82
CA ILE A 386 2.31 -5.00 14.27
C ILE A 386 2.41 -3.60 13.68
N ARG A 387 2.10 -3.44 12.39
CA ARG A 387 2.08 -2.14 11.72
C ARG A 387 0.65 -1.68 11.43
N LEU A 388 0.53 -0.53 10.75
CA LEU A 388 -0.77 0.10 10.47
C LEU A 388 -1.70 -0.83 9.69
N GLN A 389 -1.20 -1.46 8.61
CA GLN A 389 -2.00 -2.37 7.78
C GLN A 389 -2.50 -3.58 8.58
N ASP A 390 -1.62 -4.24 9.34
CA ASP A 390 -2.00 -5.37 10.21
C ASP A 390 -3.09 -4.96 11.23
N ALA A 391 -3.00 -3.74 11.77
CA ALA A 391 -3.95 -3.22 12.73
C ALA A 391 -5.31 -2.83 12.11
N LEU A 392 -5.34 -2.48 10.83
CA LEU A 392 -6.57 -2.23 10.06
C LEU A 392 -7.24 -3.56 9.65
N ASP A 393 -6.45 -4.54 9.22
CA ASP A 393 -6.92 -5.89 8.85
C ASP A 393 -7.65 -6.57 10.03
N GLU A 394 -7.18 -6.35 11.26
CA GLU A 394 -7.74 -6.94 12.48
C GLU A 394 -8.82 -6.07 13.17
N ASP A 395 -9.31 -5.00 12.49
CA ASP A 395 -10.31 -4.06 13.02
C ASP A 395 -9.98 -3.55 14.45
N LEU A 396 -8.70 -3.28 14.72
CA LEU A 396 -8.27 -2.74 16.02
C LEU A 396 -8.32 -1.22 16.08
N LEU A 397 -8.43 -0.59 14.91
CA LEU A 397 -8.37 0.85 14.74
C LEU A 397 -9.74 1.38 14.30
N CYS A 398 -10.00 2.64 14.62
CA CYS A 398 -11.08 3.39 14.01
C CYS A 398 -10.80 3.50 12.49
N PRO A 399 -11.78 3.17 11.62
CA PRO A 399 -11.67 3.45 10.19
C PRO A 399 -11.32 4.90 9.92
N PHE A 400 -10.66 5.16 8.79
CA PHE A 400 -10.31 6.51 8.38
C PHE A 400 -10.58 6.77 6.90
N HIS A 401 -10.92 8.02 6.59
CA HIS A 401 -11.02 8.50 5.22
C HIS A 401 -9.94 9.55 5.01
N TYR A 402 -8.92 9.18 4.24
CA TYR A 402 -7.79 10.03 3.90
C TYR A 402 -8.08 10.79 2.60
N PHE A 403 -7.91 12.10 2.62
CA PHE A 403 -8.04 12.99 1.48
C PHE A 403 -6.74 13.77 1.30
N GLY A 404 -5.94 13.38 0.30
CA GLY A 404 -4.77 14.13 -0.14
C GLY A 404 -5.21 15.16 -1.17
N ILE A 405 -5.26 16.43 -0.77
CA ILE A 405 -5.71 17.54 -1.59
C ILE A 405 -4.57 18.49 -1.86
N SER A 406 -4.61 19.14 -3.02
CA SER A 406 -3.61 20.12 -3.41
C SER A 406 -3.66 21.32 -2.46
N ASP A 407 -2.51 21.74 -1.93
CA ASP A 407 -2.41 23.00 -1.18
C ASP A 407 -2.56 24.17 -2.15
N LEU A 408 -3.12 25.29 -1.66
CA LEU A 408 -3.52 26.44 -2.46
C LEU A 408 -2.32 27.08 -3.16
N GLU A 409 -2.46 27.42 -4.45
CA GLU A 409 -1.49 28.25 -5.16
C GLU A 409 -1.85 29.73 -5.05
N ILE A 410 -0.87 30.58 -4.70
CA ILE A 410 -1.09 32.02 -4.57
C ILE A 410 -0.09 32.74 -5.47
N ASN A 411 -0.58 33.50 -6.45
CA ASN A 411 0.23 34.22 -7.44
C ASN A 411 1.19 33.30 -8.24
N GLY A 412 0.73 32.11 -8.62
CA GLY A 412 1.54 31.11 -9.34
C GLY A 412 2.66 30.48 -8.50
N LYS A 413 2.65 30.70 -7.17
CA LYS A 413 3.56 30.03 -6.24
C LYS A 413 2.79 28.99 -5.45
N SER A 414 3.14 27.74 -5.72
CA SER A 414 2.77 26.58 -4.95
C SER A 414 3.55 26.51 -3.63
N ARG A 415 3.03 25.76 -2.65
CA ARG A 415 3.77 25.53 -1.41
C ARG A 415 4.94 24.58 -1.66
N GLU A 416 6.14 24.97 -1.23
CA GLU A 416 7.38 24.21 -1.35
C GLU A 416 8.01 23.97 0.03
N ASP A 417 9.06 23.15 0.11
CA ASP A 417 9.75 22.82 1.35
C ASP A 417 10.29 24.06 2.10
N THR A 418 10.54 25.16 1.38
CA THR A 418 11.13 26.42 1.91
C THR A 418 10.17 27.61 1.89
N SER A 419 8.85 27.40 1.81
CA SER A 419 7.86 28.48 1.74
C SER A 419 7.97 29.48 2.91
N ASP A 420 7.80 30.78 2.59
CA ASP A 420 7.77 31.87 3.56
C ASP A 420 6.57 31.75 4.52
N PHE A 421 6.78 32.11 5.79
CA PHE A 421 5.72 32.24 6.79
C PHE A 421 4.52 33.05 6.32
N ASN A 422 4.71 34.13 5.56
CA ASN A 422 3.61 34.97 5.08
C ASN A 422 2.64 34.20 4.17
N PHE A 423 3.15 33.26 3.37
CA PHE A 423 2.32 32.36 2.58
C PHE A 423 1.56 31.38 3.48
N LEU A 424 2.21 30.86 4.52
CA LEU A 424 1.62 29.86 5.42
C LEU A 424 0.36 30.37 6.16
N VAL A 425 0.24 31.69 6.36
CA VAL A 425 -0.83 32.30 7.16
C VAL A 425 -1.62 33.36 6.40
N SER A 426 -1.58 33.34 5.07
CA SER A 426 -2.37 34.23 4.23
C SER A 426 -3.88 34.01 4.45
N ASN A 427 -4.68 35.06 4.25
CA ASN A 427 -6.13 34.96 4.44
C ASN A 427 -6.77 33.93 3.49
N ASP A 428 -6.31 33.89 2.24
CA ASP A 428 -6.83 32.98 1.23
C ASP A 428 -6.55 31.53 1.62
N ARG A 429 -5.33 31.23 2.08
CA ARG A 429 -4.99 29.89 2.56
C ARG A 429 -5.78 29.51 3.80
N VAL A 430 -5.95 30.42 4.77
CA VAL A 430 -6.79 30.13 5.96
C VAL A 430 -8.22 29.81 5.57
N ASN A 431 -8.81 30.57 4.64
CA ASN A 431 -10.16 30.31 4.14
C ASN A 431 -10.23 28.95 3.44
N TYR A 432 -9.23 28.62 2.61
CA TYR A 432 -9.12 27.33 1.95
C TYR A 432 -9.03 26.15 2.95
N LEU A 433 -8.21 26.28 4.00
CA LEU A 433 -8.11 25.24 5.05
C LEU A 433 -9.47 25.00 5.74
N ILE A 434 -10.21 26.08 6.01
CA ILE A 434 -11.55 26.01 6.62
C ILE A 434 -12.53 25.34 5.65
N GLU A 435 -12.61 25.83 4.41
CA GLU A 435 -13.48 25.30 3.35
C GLU A 435 -13.29 23.79 3.21
N LYS A 436 -12.05 23.32 3.07
CA LYS A 436 -11.77 21.89 2.92
C LYS A 436 -12.07 21.09 4.20
N SER A 437 -11.78 21.65 5.37
CA SER A 437 -12.15 21.05 6.66
C SER A 437 -13.67 20.90 6.82
N GLU A 438 -14.47 21.83 6.32
CA GLU A 438 -15.93 21.72 6.32
C GLU A 438 -16.43 20.75 5.26
N TYR A 439 -15.89 20.84 4.05
CA TYR A 439 -16.32 20.04 2.91
C TYR A 439 -16.22 18.53 3.18
N TYR A 440 -15.06 18.05 3.65
CA TYR A 440 -14.88 16.63 4.01
C TYR A 440 -15.45 16.28 5.38
N GLY A 441 -15.73 17.29 6.20
CA GLY A 441 -16.44 17.15 7.46
C GLY A 441 -15.74 16.26 8.49
N TYR A 442 -16.54 15.64 9.34
CA TYR A 442 -16.11 14.85 10.49
C TYR A 442 -17.23 13.89 10.91
N SER A 443 -16.85 12.80 11.60
CA SER A 443 -17.80 11.85 12.19
C SER A 443 -18.34 12.34 13.54
N GLY A 444 -19.54 11.89 13.90
CA GLY A 444 -20.19 12.30 15.15
C GLY A 444 -20.77 13.72 15.11
N ASN A 445 -21.13 14.23 16.29
CA ASN A 445 -21.99 15.42 16.41
C ASN A 445 -21.23 16.76 16.46
N ARG A 446 -19.94 16.75 16.80
CA ARG A 446 -19.12 17.97 16.93
C ARG A 446 -17.70 17.71 16.47
N ARG A 447 -17.09 18.70 15.82
CA ARG A 447 -15.70 18.64 15.37
C ARG A 447 -14.74 18.65 16.54
N LYS A 448 -13.79 17.72 16.52
CA LYS A 448 -12.68 17.58 17.48
C LYS A 448 -11.40 17.34 16.66
N ALA A 449 -10.81 18.43 16.19
CA ALA A 449 -9.78 18.41 15.17
C ALA A 449 -8.37 18.71 15.72
N LEU A 450 -7.37 18.04 15.14
CA LEU A 450 -5.95 18.34 15.34
C LEU A 450 -5.33 18.85 14.05
N GLY A 451 -4.68 20.02 14.09
CA GLY A 451 -3.94 20.58 12.96
C GLY A 451 -2.43 20.52 13.18
N PHE A 452 -1.70 19.80 12.33
CA PHE A 452 -0.25 19.66 12.41
C PHE A 452 0.45 20.67 11.50
N CYS A 453 1.05 21.70 12.12
CA CYS A 453 1.73 22.80 11.42
C CYS A 453 3.24 22.54 11.28
N SER A 454 3.91 23.30 10.42
CA SER A 454 5.37 23.18 10.24
C SER A 454 6.16 23.92 11.32
N ILE A 455 5.68 25.09 11.77
CA ILE A 455 6.39 25.94 12.73
C ILE A 455 5.47 26.57 13.79
N LYS A 456 6.01 26.81 14.99
CA LYS A 456 5.24 27.30 16.15
C LYS A 456 4.46 28.60 15.88
N LYS A 457 5.05 29.49 15.08
CA LYS A 457 4.43 30.77 14.68
C LYS A 457 3.19 30.54 13.79
N GLU A 458 3.22 29.54 12.90
CA GLU A 458 2.10 29.17 12.02
C GLU A 458 0.94 28.68 12.87
N ALA A 459 1.17 27.73 13.78
CA ALA A 459 0.13 27.20 14.67
C ALA A 459 -0.60 28.31 15.47
N LYS A 460 0.16 29.24 16.08
CA LYS A 460 -0.42 30.36 16.84
C LYS A 460 -1.26 31.30 15.98
N LYS A 461 -0.81 31.57 14.74
CA LYS A 461 -1.51 32.47 13.83
C LYS A 461 -2.75 31.81 13.23
N LEU A 462 -2.68 30.54 12.82
CA LEU A 462 -3.83 29.78 12.34
C LEU A 462 -4.92 29.68 13.41
N ALA A 463 -4.57 29.33 14.65
CA ALA A 463 -5.55 29.29 15.75
C ALA A 463 -6.29 30.63 15.94
N LYS A 464 -5.57 31.75 15.86
CA LYS A 464 -6.16 33.10 15.95
C LYS A 464 -7.08 33.39 14.76
N GLU A 465 -6.64 33.07 13.55
CA GLU A 465 -7.40 33.38 12.33
C GLU A 465 -8.63 32.49 12.12
N PHE A 466 -8.58 31.22 12.54
CA PHE A 466 -9.74 30.32 12.60
C PHE A 466 -10.77 30.82 13.62
N THR A 467 -10.32 31.19 14.84
CA THR A 467 -11.21 31.70 15.88
C THR A 467 -11.94 32.97 15.45
N LYS A 468 -11.25 33.89 14.76
CA LYS A 468 -11.86 35.10 14.19
C LYS A 468 -12.95 34.82 13.17
N ARG A 469 -12.89 33.67 12.49
CA ARG A 469 -13.83 33.24 11.46
C ARG A 469 -14.94 32.34 12.00
N GLY A 470 -15.05 32.20 13.33
CA GLY A 470 -16.10 31.42 13.97
C GLY A 470 -15.76 29.97 14.29
N TYR A 471 -14.49 29.55 14.15
CA TYR A 471 -14.02 28.21 14.51
C TYR A 471 -13.12 28.30 15.74
N PRO A 472 -13.65 28.15 16.97
CA PRO A 472 -12.87 28.36 18.17
C PRO A 472 -11.70 27.40 18.22
N SER A 473 -10.49 27.96 18.28
CA SER A 473 -9.25 27.22 18.06
C SER A 473 -8.17 27.67 19.04
N ILE A 474 -7.29 26.74 19.43
CA ILE A 474 -6.12 27.04 20.26
C ILE A 474 -4.85 26.47 19.64
N ALA A 475 -3.72 27.10 19.91
CA ALA A 475 -2.41 26.57 19.56
C ALA A 475 -1.72 25.99 20.78
N LEU A 476 -1.24 24.76 20.70
CA LEU A 476 -0.36 24.16 21.69
C LEU A 476 1.04 23.96 21.08
N THR A 477 2.06 24.57 21.70
CA THR A 477 3.48 24.37 21.38
C THR A 477 4.23 23.82 22.59
N GLY A 478 5.45 23.29 22.39
CA GLY A 478 6.27 22.77 23.50
C GLY A 478 6.52 23.77 24.64
N ASP A 479 6.19 25.05 24.44
CA ASP A 479 6.30 26.13 25.41
C ASP A 479 5.11 26.17 26.40
N ASN A 480 4.00 25.50 26.09
CA ASN A 480 2.82 25.45 26.95
C ASN A 480 3.01 24.50 28.14
N THR A 481 2.46 24.89 29.29
CA THR A 481 2.51 24.11 30.54
C THR A 481 1.60 22.87 30.45
N GLN A 482 1.74 21.94 31.40
CA GLN A 482 0.87 20.76 31.44
C GLN A 482 -0.60 21.15 31.69
N ASP A 483 -0.85 22.08 32.61
CA ASP A 483 -2.20 22.54 32.95
C ASP A 483 -2.90 23.20 31.75
N GLU A 484 -2.18 24.03 30.98
CA GLU A 484 -2.70 24.64 29.74
C GLU A 484 -3.10 23.58 28.70
N ARG A 485 -2.34 22.48 28.62
CA ARG A 485 -2.65 21.37 27.70
C ARG A 485 -3.88 20.62 28.15
N GLU A 486 -3.97 20.27 29.44
CA GLU A 486 -5.13 19.57 30.00
C GLU A 486 -6.41 20.39 29.84
N GLU A 487 -6.32 21.70 30.08
CA GLU A 487 -7.42 22.63 29.86
C GLU A 487 -7.87 22.67 28.39
N ALA A 488 -6.92 22.79 27.46
CA ALA A 488 -7.24 22.77 26.02
C ALA A 488 -7.88 21.44 25.59
N ILE A 489 -7.42 20.30 26.12
CA ILE A 489 -8.00 18.98 25.84
C ILE A 489 -9.41 18.90 26.39
N ASN A 490 -9.65 19.35 27.63
CA ASN A 490 -10.98 19.36 28.24
C ASN A 490 -11.95 20.24 27.44
N ARG A 491 -11.50 21.42 26.98
CA ARG A 491 -12.30 22.30 26.11
C ARG A 491 -12.61 21.66 24.74
N LEU A 492 -11.75 20.77 24.25
CA LEU A 492 -11.97 20.02 23.01
C LEU A 492 -12.93 18.85 23.23
N THR A 493 -12.83 18.11 24.34
CA THR A 493 -13.57 16.83 24.51
C THR A 493 -14.87 16.95 25.30
N ASN A 494 -14.97 17.88 26.26
CA ASN A 494 -16.09 18.00 27.18
C ASN A 494 -17.26 18.80 26.58
N GLU A 495 -18.39 18.14 26.39
CA GLU A 495 -19.60 18.77 25.83
C GLU A 495 -20.28 19.77 26.78
N SER A 496 -19.97 19.76 28.07
CA SER A 496 -20.55 20.69 29.06
C SER A 496 -19.71 21.94 29.31
N TYR A 497 -18.56 22.08 28.65
CA TYR A 497 -17.70 23.25 28.81
C TYR A 497 -18.33 24.51 28.20
N HIS A 498 -18.17 25.67 28.81
CA HIS A 498 -18.73 26.92 28.27
C HIS A 498 -17.96 27.41 27.03
N ASP A 499 -16.63 27.43 27.09
CA ASP A 499 -15.75 27.91 26.01
C ASP A 499 -15.13 26.77 25.19
N LYS A 500 -16.01 25.92 24.62
CA LYS A 500 -15.59 24.76 23.81
C LYS A 500 -14.75 25.20 22.61
N ILE A 501 -13.82 24.34 22.22
CA ILE A 501 -13.02 24.52 21.01
C ILE A 501 -13.25 23.37 20.02
N GLU A 502 -12.99 23.64 18.75
CA GLU A 502 -13.07 22.66 17.67
C GLU A 502 -11.70 22.22 17.15
N PHE A 503 -10.70 23.11 17.18
CA PHE A 503 -9.36 22.82 16.67
C PHE A 503 -8.27 23.05 17.71
N ILE A 504 -7.30 22.14 17.71
CA ILE A 504 -6.00 22.36 18.33
C ILE A 504 -4.91 22.31 17.25
N PHE A 505 -4.24 23.44 17.03
CA PHE A 505 -3.07 23.52 16.15
C PHE A 505 -1.80 23.24 16.95
N THR A 506 -0.90 22.43 16.41
CA THR A 506 0.29 21.96 17.13
C THR A 506 1.53 21.90 16.24
N VAL A 507 2.68 21.93 16.91
CA VAL A 507 3.97 21.50 16.34
C VAL A 507 4.59 20.49 17.31
N ASP A 508 4.73 19.26 16.84
CA ASP A 508 5.41 18.13 17.48
C ASP A 508 4.92 17.64 18.86
N ILE A 509 4.09 18.38 19.60
CA ILE A 509 3.62 17.94 20.93
C ILE A 509 2.76 16.69 20.84
N PHE A 510 1.83 16.66 19.89
CA PHE A 510 0.94 15.52 19.69
C PHE A 510 1.58 14.41 18.88
N ASN A 511 2.86 14.50 18.52
CA ASN A 511 3.56 13.34 17.98
C ASN A 511 3.73 12.27 19.06
N GLU A 512 3.81 12.64 20.36
CA GLU A 512 4.02 11.70 21.47
C GLU A 512 3.33 12.15 22.78
N GLY A 513 2.64 11.21 23.45
CA GLY A 513 2.30 11.34 24.87
C GLY A 513 1.07 12.16 25.28
N VAL A 514 0.14 12.43 24.35
CA VAL A 514 -1.22 12.86 24.68
C VAL A 514 -2.22 11.96 23.94
N ASP A 515 -3.27 11.56 24.65
CA ASP A 515 -4.30 10.63 24.19
C ASP A 515 -5.67 11.30 24.21
N ILE A 516 -6.23 11.54 23.03
CA ILE A 516 -7.57 12.12 22.81
C ILE A 516 -8.32 11.18 21.85
N PRO A 517 -8.91 10.07 22.33
CA PRO A 517 -9.62 9.12 21.48
C PRO A 517 -10.75 9.75 20.66
N GLU A 518 -11.33 10.84 21.16
CA GLU A 518 -12.44 11.59 20.57
C GLU A 518 -12.10 12.34 19.28
N VAL A 519 -10.81 12.47 18.92
CA VAL A 519 -10.39 13.20 17.70
C VAL A 519 -11.03 12.56 16.48
N ASN A 520 -11.80 13.34 15.72
CA ASN A 520 -12.55 12.88 14.55
C ASN A 520 -12.13 13.59 13.25
N GLN A 521 -11.19 14.53 13.32
CA GLN A 521 -10.57 15.15 12.15
C GLN A 521 -9.09 15.44 12.38
N ILE A 522 -8.26 15.22 11.35
CA ILE A 522 -6.84 15.57 11.34
C ILE A 522 -6.55 16.43 10.11
N LEU A 523 -5.90 17.57 10.31
CA LEU A 523 -5.35 18.40 9.25
C LEU A 523 -3.83 18.26 9.23
N LEU A 524 -3.26 17.71 8.15
CA LEU A 524 -1.83 17.67 7.91
C LEU A 524 -1.47 18.90 7.06
N ILE A 525 -0.92 19.93 7.71
CA ILE A 525 -0.66 21.25 7.11
C ILE A 525 0.85 21.44 6.96
N ARG A 526 1.64 20.38 6.80
CA ARG A 526 3.10 20.46 6.70
C ARG A 526 3.67 19.40 5.75
N PRO A 527 4.85 19.65 5.14
CA PRO A 527 5.51 18.64 4.33
C PRO A 527 5.78 17.37 5.12
N THR A 528 5.51 16.21 4.51
CA THR A 528 5.84 14.91 5.09
C THR A 528 7.34 14.67 4.96
N GLN A 529 8.07 14.83 6.07
CA GLN A 529 9.52 14.60 6.13
C GLN A 529 9.91 13.18 6.55
N SER A 530 8.99 12.44 7.17
CA SER A 530 9.22 11.10 7.70
C SER A 530 7.92 10.31 7.70
N SER A 531 7.95 9.09 7.15
CA SER A 531 6.82 8.15 7.19
C SER A 531 6.45 7.76 8.61
N ILE A 532 7.44 7.70 9.53
CA ILE A 532 7.22 7.40 10.95
C ILE A 532 6.38 8.49 11.59
N VAL A 533 6.77 9.76 11.42
CA VAL A 533 6.03 10.87 12.04
C VAL A 533 4.65 10.99 11.42
N PHE A 534 4.51 10.76 10.12
CA PHE A 534 3.21 10.72 9.44
C PHE A 534 2.26 9.68 10.07
N ILE A 535 2.70 8.43 10.24
CA ILE A 535 1.89 7.36 10.88
C ILE A 535 1.57 7.69 12.34
N GLN A 536 2.52 8.29 13.08
CA GLN A 536 2.27 8.70 14.46
C GLN A 536 1.20 9.79 14.57
N GLN A 537 1.18 10.75 13.64
CA GLN A 537 0.18 11.82 13.58
C GLN A 537 -1.18 11.25 13.20
N LEU A 538 -1.22 10.41 12.16
CA LEU A 538 -2.41 9.71 11.70
C LEU A 538 -3.03 8.86 12.83
N GLY A 539 -2.19 8.12 13.55
CA GLY A 539 -2.57 7.28 14.68
C GLY A 539 -3.21 7.99 15.88
N ARG A 540 -3.16 9.34 15.93
CA ARG A 540 -3.90 10.11 16.95
C ARG A 540 -5.40 10.07 16.72
N GLY A 541 -5.82 9.93 15.45
CA GLY A 541 -7.20 9.83 15.04
C GLY A 541 -7.72 8.40 14.99
N LEU A 542 -6.85 7.38 15.00
CA LEU A 542 -7.26 5.98 14.77
C LEU A 542 -7.77 5.25 16.00
N ARG A 543 -7.92 5.90 17.15
CA ARG A 543 -8.48 5.25 18.34
C ARG A 543 -10.01 5.16 18.22
N LYS A 544 -10.58 4.01 18.53
CA LYS A 544 -12.03 3.81 18.64
C LYS A 544 -12.57 4.64 19.81
N TYR A 545 -13.74 5.24 19.62
CA TYR A 545 -14.45 6.00 20.64
C TYR A 545 -15.97 5.93 20.41
N GLU A 546 -16.76 6.10 21.46
CA GLU A 546 -18.23 6.07 21.36
C GLU A 546 -18.74 7.19 20.43
N ASN A 547 -19.66 6.88 19.52
CA ASN A 547 -20.22 7.82 18.54
C ASN A 547 -19.20 8.38 17.52
N LYS A 548 -18.06 7.70 17.35
CA LYS A 548 -17.06 7.98 16.31
C LYS A 548 -16.94 6.76 15.39
N GLU A 549 -17.55 6.83 14.23
CA GLU A 549 -17.55 5.74 13.24
C GLU A 549 -16.26 5.70 12.41
N TYR A 550 -15.70 6.86 12.10
CA TYR A 550 -14.48 7.02 11.31
C TYR A 550 -13.73 8.31 11.70
N VAL A 551 -12.52 8.50 11.21
CA VAL A 551 -11.79 9.78 11.29
C VAL A 551 -11.51 10.32 9.89
N VAL A 552 -11.71 11.62 9.69
CA VAL A 552 -11.37 12.30 8.43
C VAL A 552 -9.95 12.84 8.55
N ILE A 553 -9.08 12.49 7.60
CA ILE A 553 -7.71 13.00 7.52
C ILE A 553 -7.60 13.80 6.24
N ILE A 554 -7.22 15.06 6.35
CA ILE A 554 -7.06 15.98 5.22
C ILE A 554 -5.58 16.36 5.16
N ASP A 555 -4.89 15.92 4.11
CA ASP A 555 -3.49 16.24 3.86
C ASP A 555 -3.38 17.30 2.76
N PHE A 556 -2.83 18.45 3.09
CA PHE A 556 -2.63 19.57 2.18
C PHE A 556 -1.26 19.43 1.50
N ILE A 557 -1.28 18.82 0.32
CA ILE A 557 -0.11 18.39 -0.45
C ILE A 557 0.37 19.56 -1.32
N GLY A 558 1.47 20.18 -0.90
CA GLY A 558 2.24 21.11 -1.71
C GLY A 558 3.15 20.42 -2.72
N ASN A 559 3.92 21.21 -3.47
CA ASN A 559 4.97 20.73 -4.36
C ASN A 559 6.25 20.38 -3.56
N TYR A 560 6.21 19.25 -2.85
CA TYR A 560 7.31 18.77 -2.03
C TYR A 560 8.06 17.63 -2.69
N LYS A 561 9.38 17.60 -2.50
CA LYS A 561 10.23 16.51 -3.01
C LYS A 561 9.92 15.16 -2.35
N ASN A 562 9.39 15.19 -1.13
CA ASN A 562 9.19 14.00 -0.31
C ASN A 562 7.74 13.45 -0.33
N ASN A 563 6.88 13.91 -1.25
CA ASN A 563 5.50 13.44 -1.37
C ASN A 563 5.39 11.92 -1.56
N PHE A 564 6.41 11.27 -2.15
CA PHE A 564 6.49 9.81 -2.27
C PHE A 564 6.46 9.06 -0.92
N LEU A 565 6.73 9.72 0.21
CA LEU A 565 6.64 9.12 1.54
C LEU A 565 5.20 8.84 1.97
N ILE A 566 4.22 9.56 1.44
CA ILE A 566 2.79 9.40 1.76
C ILE A 566 2.31 7.99 1.36
N PRO A 567 2.40 7.56 0.08
CA PRO A 567 1.99 6.22 -0.31
C PRO A 567 2.85 5.13 0.35
N ILE A 568 4.13 5.36 0.64
CA ILE A 568 4.97 4.42 1.41
C ILE A 568 4.43 4.23 2.85
N ALA A 569 4.07 5.31 3.52
CA ALA A 569 3.57 5.27 4.88
C ALA A 569 2.19 4.59 4.97
N LEU A 570 1.31 4.88 4.02
CA LEU A 570 -0.04 4.32 3.96
C LEU A 570 0.00 2.85 3.52
N SER A 571 0.76 2.48 2.50
CA SER A 571 0.87 1.08 2.02
C SER A 571 1.59 0.17 3.00
N GLY A 572 2.52 0.71 3.79
CA GLY A 572 3.47 -0.09 4.57
C GLY A 572 4.58 -0.73 3.73
N ASP A 573 4.59 -0.53 2.41
CA ASP A 573 5.62 -1.06 1.51
C ASP A 573 6.93 -0.29 1.70
N LYS A 574 7.91 -0.96 2.32
CA LYS A 574 9.25 -0.42 2.55
C LYS A 574 10.26 -0.83 1.47
N THR A 575 9.86 -1.48 0.39
CA THR A 575 10.79 -1.93 -0.67
C THR A 575 11.42 -0.78 -1.44
N PHE A 576 10.77 0.40 -1.45
CA PHE A 576 11.09 1.55 -2.31
C PHE A 576 11.07 1.21 -3.81
N ASP A 577 10.30 0.19 -4.19
CA ASP A 577 10.00 -0.08 -5.59
C ASP A 577 9.06 1.01 -6.12
N LYS A 578 9.55 1.79 -7.10
CA LYS A 578 8.77 2.88 -7.71
C LYS A 578 7.45 2.39 -8.28
N ASP A 579 7.43 1.19 -8.84
CA ASP A 579 6.25 0.64 -9.48
C ASP A 579 5.18 0.30 -8.45
N ASN A 580 5.56 -0.34 -7.34
CA ASN A 580 4.63 -0.62 -6.24
C ASN A 580 4.06 0.67 -5.65
N ILE A 581 4.92 1.69 -5.46
CA ILE A 581 4.48 2.98 -4.90
C ILE A 581 3.48 3.65 -5.85
N ARG A 582 3.76 3.69 -7.16
CA ARG A 582 2.83 4.25 -8.17
C ARG A 582 1.51 3.48 -8.17
N LYS A 583 1.59 2.15 -8.19
CA LYS A 583 0.42 1.27 -8.16
C LYS A 583 -0.49 1.61 -6.98
N TYR A 584 0.09 1.83 -5.80
CA TYR A 584 -0.66 2.22 -4.60
C TYR A 584 -1.32 3.61 -4.72
N VAL A 585 -0.76 4.56 -5.46
CA VAL A 585 -1.37 5.88 -5.67
C VAL A 585 -2.63 5.77 -6.54
N ILE A 586 -2.64 4.87 -7.53
CA ILE A 586 -3.84 4.60 -8.35
C ILE A 586 -4.84 3.72 -7.59
N GLU A 587 -4.37 2.71 -6.86
CA GLU A 587 -5.21 1.61 -6.37
C GLU A 587 -5.35 1.55 -4.85
N GLY A 588 -4.93 2.59 -4.11
CA GLY A 588 -4.89 2.57 -2.64
C GLY A 588 -6.21 2.11 -1.98
N ASN A 589 -7.36 2.39 -2.60
CA ASN A 589 -8.69 1.95 -2.14
C ASN A 589 -8.97 0.44 -2.28
N LYS A 590 -8.33 -0.24 -3.25
CA LYS A 590 -8.46 -1.71 -3.42
C LYS A 590 -7.61 -2.47 -2.43
N THR A 591 -6.46 -1.90 -2.06
CA THR A 591 -5.47 -2.57 -1.20
C THR A 591 -5.70 -2.33 0.29
N ILE A 592 -6.35 -1.23 0.69
CA ILE A 592 -6.64 -0.95 2.09
C ILE A 592 -7.78 -1.83 2.61
N SER A 593 -7.56 -2.53 3.72
CA SER A 593 -8.59 -3.37 4.35
C SER A 593 -9.62 -2.57 5.18
N GLY A 594 -10.73 -3.22 5.49
CA GLY A 594 -11.81 -2.65 6.32
C GLY A 594 -12.56 -1.51 5.65
N SER A 595 -13.14 -0.62 6.45
CA SER A 595 -13.94 0.52 5.95
C SER A 595 -13.15 1.77 5.61
N SER A 596 -11.82 1.75 5.78
CA SER A 596 -10.98 2.91 5.47
C SER A 596 -10.89 3.16 3.96
N SER A 597 -10.65 4.42 3.58
CA SER A 597 -10.48 4.86 2.19
C SER A 597 -9.35 5.88 2.06
N ILE A 598 -8.74 5.92 0.88
CA ILE A 598 -7.68 6.86 0.50
C ILE A 598 -8.08 7.51 -0.83
N ASN A 599 -8.21 8.82 -0.82
CA ASN A 599 -8.59 9.62 -1.97
C ASN A 599 -7.52 10.69 -2.20
N PHE A 600 -7.19 10.93 -3.46
CA PHE A 600 -6.30 12.01 -3.87
C PHE A 600 -6.98 12.78 -4.99
N ASP A 601 -6.94 14.12 -4.94
CA ASP A 601 -7.32 14.93 -6.10
C ASP A 601 -6.31 14.76 -7.24
N ILE A 602 -6.71 15.14 -8.46
CA ILE A 602 -5.92 14.96 -9.68
C ILE A 602 -4.53 15.61 -9.56
N ILE A 603 -4.49 16.85 -9.04
CA ILE A 603 -3.25 17.62 -8.86
C ILE A 603 -2.32 16.94 -7.86
N SER A 604 -2.83 16.45 -6.72
CA SER A 604 -2.03 15.76 -5.71
C SER A 604 -1.52 14.42 -6.20
N LYS A 605 -2.35 13.65 -6.94
CA LYS A 605 -1.89 12.43 -7.62
C LYS A 605 -0.67 12.77 -8.48
N LYS A 606 -0.78 13.78 -9.35
CA LYS A 606 0.32 14.23 -10.22
C LYS A 606 1.57 14.63 -9.43
N ARG A 607 1.45 15.48 -8.40
CA ARG A 607 2.57 15.89 -7.53
C ARG A 607 3.25 14.70 -6.85
N ILE A 608 2.48 13.70 -6.38
CA ILE A 608 3.04 12.48 -5.81
C ILE A 608 3.78 11.68 -6.89
N TYR A 609 3.17 11.49 -8.06
CA TYR A 609 3.78 10.81 -9.21
C TYR A 609 5.11 11.43 -9.64
N GLU A 610 5.16 12.75 -9.80
CA GLU A 610 6.36 13.49 -10.13
C GLU A 610 7.44 13.32 -9.05
N SER A 611 7.06 13.37 -7.77
CA SER A 611 8.01 13.14 -6.67
C SER A 611 8.61 11.73 -6.69
N ILE A 612 7.85 10.70 -7.06
CA ILE A 612 8.34 9.32 -7.23
C ILE A 612 9.30 9.23 -8.42
N ASN A 613 8.95 9.86 -9.54
CA ASN A 613 9.76 9.87 -10.76
C ASN A 613 11.11 10.57 -10.52
N ASN A 614 11.07 11.76 -9.93
CA ASN A 614 12.23 12.62 -9.72
C ASN A 614 13.12 12.16 -8.56
N THR A 615 12.59 11.36 -7.63
CA THR A 615 13.39 10.83 -6.52
C THR A 615 14.30 9.69 -6.98
N ASN A 616 15.60 9.85 -6.72
CA ASN A 616 16.57 8.78 -6.90
C ASN A 616 16.64 7.92 -5.62
N PHE A 617 15.94 6.78 -5.63
CA PHE A 617 16.00 5.78 -4.55
C PHE A 617 17.31 4.97 -4.54
N SER A 618 18.14 5.13 -5.57
CA SER A 618 19.43 4.46 -5.68
C SER A 618 20.55 5.19 -4.92
N LYS A 619 20.23 6.07 -3.96
CA LYS A 619 21.25 6.75 -3.16
C LYS A 619 21.90 5.76 -2.19
N ILE A 620 23.23 5.68 -2.21
CA ILE A 620 24.01 4.85 -1.28
C ILE A 620 23.68 5.15 0.19
N THR A 621 23.32 6.40 0.52
CA THR A 621 22.91 6.78 1.88
C THR A 621 21.65 6.04 2.33
N LEU A 622 20.66 5.88 1.45
CA LEU A 622 19.44 5.11 1.75
C LEU A 622 19.79 3.63 1.94
N PHE A 623 20.62 3.05 1.08
CA PHE A 623 21.03 1.65 1.21
C PHE A 623 21.78 1.39 2.51
N LYS A 624 22.64 2.34 2.91
CA LYS A 624 23.36 2.27 4.18
C LYS A 624 22.41 2.35 5.36
N GLU A 625 21.44 3.26 5.34
CA GLU A 625 20.41 3.36 6.38
C GLU A 625 19.62 2.05 6.50
N LYS A 626 19.11 1.52 5.38
CA LYS A 626 18.35 0.25 5.36
C LYS A 626 19.19 -0.94 5.80
N TYR A 627 20.45 -1.00 5.38
CA TYR A 627 21.40 -2.00 5.86
C TYR A 627 21.60 -1.93 7.37
N GLN A 628 21.81 -0.73 7.93
CA GLN A 628 21.99 -0.57 9.37
C GLN A 628 20.72 -0.95 10.14
N ASN A 629 19.54 -0.53 9.67
CA ASN A 629 18.27 -0.88 10.32
C ASN A 629 18.04 -2.40 10.34
N LEU A 630 18.30 -3.10 9.23
CA LEU A 630 18.15 -4.55 9.19
C LEU A 630 19.25 -5.27 10.00
N LYS A 631 20.50 -4.77 9.97
CA LYS A 631 21.58 -5.27 10.82
C LYS A 631 21.21 -5.15 12.30
N PHE A 632 20.62 -4.02 12.68
CA PHE A 632 20.10 -3.80 14.03
C PHE A 632 18.96 -4.74 14.35
N LYS A 633 18.03 -5.02 13.44
CA LYS A 633 16.97 -6.00 13.69
C LYS A 633 17.49 -7.44 13.86
N LEU A 634 18.51 -7.83 13.09
CA LEU A 634 19.01 -9.21 13.04
C LEU A 634 20.16 -9.51 14.02
N GLY A 635 20.88 -8.49 14.48
CA GLY A 635 22.10 -8.66 15.30
C GLY A 635 23.30 -9.21 14.56
N ARG A 636 23.23 -9.33 13.23
CA ARG A 636 24.32 -9.79 12.35
C ARG A 636 24.28 -9.04 11.03
N ILE A 637 25.36 -9.17 10.25
CA ILE A 637 25.38 -8.69 8.86
C ILE A 637 24.22 -9.37 8.10
N PRO A 638 23.28 -8.59 7.51
CA PRO A 638 22.19 -9.13 6.72
C PRO A 638 22.72 -9.77 5.43
N TYR A 639 22.06 -10.82 5.00
CA TYR A 639 22.16 -11.43 3.68
C TYR A 639 21.07 -10.85 2.77
N LEU A 640 21.21 -11.01 1.45
CA LEU A 640 20.21 -10.56 0.47
C LEU A 640 18.84 -11.17 0.74
N ILE A 641 18.80 -12.45 1.10
CA ILE A 641 17.55 -13.13 1.46
C ILE A 641 16.87 -12.53 2.69
N ASP A 642 17.63 -11.95 3.63
CA ASP A 642 17.06 -11.33 4.82
C ASP A 642 16.32 -10.04 4.47
N PHE A 643 16.87 -9.22 3.56
CA PHE A 643 16.20 -8.03 3.06
C PHE A 643 14.88 -8.38 2.39
N TYR A 644 14.89 -9.41 1.55
CA TYR A 644 13.71 -9.86 0.82
C TYR A 644 12.62 -10.38 1.79
N LYS A 645 12.97 -11.27 2.73
CA LYS A 645 12.03 -11.85 3.69
C LYS A 645 11.44 -10.84 4.68
N ASN A 646 12.21 -9.83 5.08
CA ASN A 646 11.74 -8.81 6.01
C ASN A 646 10.97 -7.68 5.33
N GLY A 647 10.91 -7.64 3.98
CA GLY A 647 10.23 -6.59 3.22
C GLY A 647 10.79 -5.18 3.48
N GLU A 648 12.02 -5.06 4.00
CA GLU A 648 12.60 -3.77 4.40
C GLU A 648 13.19 -2.99 3.21
N PHE A 649 13.54 -3.70 2.12
CA PHE A 649 14.19 -3.15 0.93
C PHE A 649 14.28 -4.21 -0.20
N ASP A 650 14.07 -3.87 -1.48
CA ASP A 650 14.34 -4.82 -2.60
C ASP A 650 15.85 -4.97 -2.84
N PRO A 651 16.45 -6.16 -2.64
CA PRO A 651 17.89 -6.37 -2.85
C PRO A 651 18.35 -6.03 -4.28
N SER A 652 17.45 -6.09 -5.26
CA SER A 652 17.76 -5.75 -6.65
C SER A 652 18.30 -4.32 -6.81
N LEU A 653 17.87 -3.37 -5.96
CA LEU A 653 18.34 -1.99 -5.97
C LEU A 653 19.82 -1.87 -5.59
N ILE A 654 20.32 -2.72 -4.68
CA ILE A 654 21.76 -2.79 -4.35
C ILE A 654 22.53 -3.45 -5.49
N LEU A 655 22.02 -4.58 -6.00
CA LEU A 655 22.70 -5.39 -7.02
C LEU A 655 22.82 -4.68 -8.38
N ASN A 656 21.85 -3.83 -8.73
CA ASN A 656 21.82 -3.07 -9.97
C ASN A 656 22.52 -1.69 -9.88
N HIS A 657 23.10 -1.36 -8.72
CA HIS A 657 23.69 -0.05 -8.50
C HIS A 657 25.10 0.07 -9.09
N ASN A 658 25.33 1.09 -9.92
CA ASN A 658 26.61 1.28 -10.66
C ASN A 658 27.88 1.38 -9.79
N SER A 659 27.76 1.72 -8.50
CA SER A 659 28.92 1.76 -7.59
C SER A 659 29.30 0.41 -6.97
N PHE A 660 28.54 -0.66 -7.19
CA PHE A 660 28.78 -1.97 -6.62
C PHE A 660 28.63 -3.04 -7.68
N ASP A 661 29.65 -3.89 -7.82
CA ASP A 661 29.58 -5.01 -8.75
C ASP A 661 28.86 -6.22 -8.16
N THR A 662 28.90 -6.37 -6.84
CA THR A 662 28.35 -7.49 -6.07
C THR A 662 27.93 -7.02 -4.68
N TYR A 663 27.17 -7.85 -3.95
CA TYR A 663 26.86 -7.59 -2.55
C TYR A 663 28.12 -7.55 -1.67
N TYR A 664 29.16 -8.33 -1.99
CA TYR A 664 30.46 -8.25 -1.33
C TYR A 664 31.09 -6.85 -1.46
N ASN A 665 31.06 -6.24 -2.64
CA ASN A 665 31.58 -4.88 -2.85
C ASN A 665 30.75 -3.83 -2.10
N PHE A 666 29.44 -4.05 -1.97
CA PHE A 666 28.57 -3.23 -1.13
C PHE A 666 28.98 -3.30 0.34
N LEU A 667 29.15 -4.51 0.90
CA LEU A 667 29.60 -4.70 2.29
C LEU A 667 30.95 -4.03 2.55
N LYS A 668 31.93 -4.19 1.66
CA LYS A 668 33.25 -3.53 1.78
C LYS A 668 33.16 -2.00 1.88
N LYS A 669 32.13 -1.37 1.30
CA LYS A 669 31.96 0.09 1.34
C LYS A 669 31.15 0.56 2.55
N VAL A 670 30.19 -0.25 3.01
CA VAL A 670 29.18 0.17 4.00
C VAL A 670 29.51 -0.31 5.40
N GLU A 671 30.13 -1.48 5.54
CA GLU A 671 30.55 -2.07 6.80
C GLU A 671 32.02 -1.75 7.08
N LYS A 672 32.26 -0.94 8.12
CA LYS A 672 33.59 -0.38 8.42
C LYS A 672 34.63 -1.47 8.73
N ASP A 673 34.20 -2.52 9.40
CA ASP A 673 35.07 -3.59 9.92
C ASP A 673 34.95 -4.89 9.11
N TYR A 674 34.57 -4.80 7.82
CA TYR A 674 34.43 -5.97 6.96
C TYR A 674 35.79 -6.48 6.45
N ASP A 675 36.38 -7.40 7.20
CA ASP A 675 37.73 -7.95 7.01
C ASP A 675 37.82 -9.06 5.95
N LYS A 676 36.69 -9.60 5.48
CA LYS A 676 36.66 -10.73 4.54
C LYS A 676 37.26 -10.35 3.18
N TYR A 677 37.92 -11.30 2.53
CA TYR A 677 38.56 -11.13 1.23
C TYR A 677 37.86 -11.99 0.18
N LEU A 678 37.91 -11.57 -1.09
CA LEU A 678 37.60 -12.35 -2.29
C LEU A 678 38.59 -11.94 -3.38
N SER A 679 39.04 -12.90 -4.18
CA SER A 679 39.86 -12.66 -5.37
C SER A 679 39.05 -12.03 -6.51
N ASP A 680 39.72 -11.40 -7.47
CA ASP A 680 39.06 -10.77 -8.62
C ASP A 680 38.24 -11.76 -9.46
N LYS A 681 38.71 -13.01 -9.57
CA LYS A 681 37.99 -14.08 -10.29
C LYS A 681 36.70 -14.48 -9.56
N GLU A 682 36.75 -14.61 -8.24
CA GLU A 682 35.56 -14.86 -7.42
C GLU A 682 34.55 -13.73 -7.53
N ILE A 683 34.99 -12.47 -7.48
CA ILE A 683 34.13 -11.30 -7.64
C ILE A 683 33.47 -11.30 -9.03
N LYS A 684 34.22 -11.56 -10.10
CA LYS A 684 33.67 -11.68 -11.46
C LYS A 684 32.65 -12.81 -11.58
N SER A 685 32.88 -13.94 -10.90
CA SER A 685 31.95 -15.07 -10.88
C SER A 685 30.64 -14.72 -10.16
N LEU A 686 30.72 -14.08 -8.98
CA LEU A 686 29.53 -13.57 -8.30
C LEU A 686 28.81 -12.51 -9.12
N LYS A 687 29.54 -11.63 -9.81
CA LYS A 687 28.96 -10.60 -10.70
C LYS A 687 28.20 -11.24 -11.86
N PHE A 688 28.75 -12.28 -12.48
CA PHE A 688 28.07 -13.03 -13.54
C PHE A 688 26.73 -13.60 -13.06
N ILE A 689 26.72 -14.24 -11.90
CA ILE A 689 25.51 -14.81 -11.29
C ILE A 689 24.52 -13.71 -10.90
N THR A 690 25.03 -12.60 -10.35
CA THR A 690 24.22 -11.42 -9.99
C THR A 690 23.52 -10.84 -11.21
N ASP A 691 24.26 -10.49 -12.26
CA ASP A 691 23.75 -9.81 -13.45
C ASP A 691 22.73 -10.67 -14.23
N ASN A 692 22.84 -12.00 -14.15
CA ASN A 692 22.05 -12.90 -15.00
C ASN A 692 21.00 -13.71 -14.22
N PHE A 693 21.26 -14.15 -12.99
CA PHE A 693 20.40 -15.15 -12.31
C PHE A 693 19.70 -14.60 -11.07
N SER A 694 20.26 -13.59 -10.39
CA SER A 694 19.70 -13.04 -9.14
C SER A 694 18.33 -12.38 -9.32
N ASN A 695 17.93 -12.05 -10.55
CA ASN A 695 16.60 -11.51 -10.82
C ASN A 695 15.46 -12.53 -10.62
N GLY A 696 15.80 -13.82 -10.49
CA GLY A 696 14.85 -14.87 -10.13
C GLY A 696 13.78 -15.13 -11.19
N LYS A 697 14.02 -14.79 -12.47
CA LYS A 697 13.01 -14.98 -13.54
C LYS A 697 12.95 -16.41 -14.08
N ARG A 698 14.02 -17.21 -13.89
CA ARG A 698 14.12 -18.62 -14.28
C ARG A 698 14.91 -19.39 -13.22
N PRO A 699 14.43 -20.56 -12.74
CA PRO A 699 15.07 -21.27 -11.63
C PRO A 699 16.17 -22.24 -12.09
N HIS A 700 16.18 -22.62 -13.37
CA HIS A 700 17.05 -23.63 -13.97
C HIS A 700 18.54 -23.43 -13.61
N GLU A 701 19.09 -22.24 -13.86
CA GLU A 701 20.51 -21.96 -13.60
C GLU A 701 20.87 -22.01 -12.12
N LEU A 702 19.98 -21.51 -11.26
CA LEU A 702 20.18 -21.49 -9.82
C LEU A 702 20.14 -22.90 -9.23
N ILE A 703 19.25 -23.77 -9.73
CA ILE A 703 19.20 -25.19 -9.36
C ILE A 703 20.48 -25.90 -9.79
N MET A 704 20.97 -25.70 -11.02
CA MET A 704 22.23 -26.28 -11.49
C MET A 704 23.41 -25.88 -10.59
N LEU A 705 23.51 -24.60 -10.24
CA LEU A 705 24.54 -24.11 -9.30
C LEU A 705 24.40 -24.76 -7.91
N LYS A 706 23.17 -24.87 -7.39
CA LYS A 706 22.89 -25.50 -6.09
C LYS A 706 23.31 -26.97 -6.06
N LEU A 707 23.02 -27.72 -7.12
CA LEU A 707 23.45 -29.11 -7.28
C LEU A 707 24.97 -29.23 -7.38
N LEU A 708 25.64 -28.35 -8.14
CA LEU A 708 27.11 -28.32 -8.24
C LEU A 708 27.77 -28.06 -6.88
N ILE A 709 27.21 -27.16 -6.06
CA ILE A 709 27.74 -26.88 -4.72
C ILE A 709 27.64 -28.11 -3.82
N TYR A 710 26.49 -28.80 -3.85
CA TYR A 710 26.19 -29.91 -2.94
C TYR A 710 26.85 -31.23 -3.37
N ASN A 711 26.74 -31.59 -4.65
CA ASN A 711 27.18 -32.88 -5.19
C ASN A 711 28.53 -32.84 -5.91
N LYS A 712 29.05 -31.65 -6.25
CA LYS A 712 30.19 -31.45 -7.17
C LYS A 712 29.91 -31.87 -8.62
N TYR A 713 28.68 -32.26 -8.93
CA TYR A 713 28.18 -32.53 -10.28
C TYR A 713 26.66 -32.35 -10.30
N PHE A 714 26.05 -32.39 -11.48
CA PHE A 714 24.61 -32.61 -11.61
C PHE A 714 24.32 -33.51 -12.82
N THR A 715 23.12 -34.07 -12.85
CA THR A 715 22.54 -34.75 -14.01
C THR A 715 21.28 -34.01 -14.46
N ILE A 716 20.89 -34.12 -15.73
CA ILE A 716 19.65 -33.48 -16.22
C ILE A 716 18.44 -34.01 -15.45
N LYS A 717 18.43 -35.30 -15.11
CA LYS A 717 17.37 -35.90 -14.29
C LYS A 717 17.22 -35.20 -12.93
N GLN A 718 18.32 -34.95 -12.22
CA GLN A 718 18.28 -34.24 -10.94
C GLN A 718 17.76 -32.80 -11.09
N VAL A 719 18.08 -32.13 -12.21
CA VAL A 719 17.57 -30.78 -12.50
C VAL A 719 16.06 -30.83 -12.74
N GLU A 720 15.57 -31.77 -13.56
CA GLU A 720 14.13 -32.00 -13.78
C GLU A 720 13.40 -32.32 -12.47
N ASP A 721 13.93 -33.23 -11.65
CA ASP A 721 13.34 -33.61 -10.36
C ASP A 721 13.20 -32.40 -9.42
N CYS A 722 14.17 -31.48 -9.40
CA CYS A 722 14.08 -30.24 -8.64
C CYS A 722 13.04 -29.26 -9.21
N LEU A 723 12.94 -29.20 -10.55
CA LEU A 723 12.02 -28.31 -11.26
C LEU A 723 10.54 -28.70 -11.07
N LEU A 724 10.26 -29.97 -10.76
CA LEU A 724 8.92 -30.44 -10.40
C LEU A 724 8.31 -29.67 -9.22
N LYS A 725 9.13 -29.17 -8.28
CA LYS A 725 8.66 -28.29 -7.18
C LYS A 725 7.91 -27.05 -7.70
N TYR A 726 8.26 -26.60 -8.91
CA TYR A 726 7.71 -25.41 -9.55
C TYR A 726 6.72 -25.74 -10.68
N ASN A 727 6.25 -26.99 -10.77
CA ASN A 727 5.39 -27.48 -11.86
C ASN A 727 6.01 -27.30 -13.25
N ILE A 728 7.34 -27.39 -13.37
CA ILE A 728 8.04 -27.34 -14.65
C ILE A 728 8.46 -28.75 -15.03
N GLU A 729 7.93 -29.24 -16.16
CA GLU A 729 8.19 -30.58 -16.67
C GLU A 729 8.78 -30.54 -18.08
N ASN A 730 9.79 -31.38 -18.33
CA ASN A 730 10.36 -31.63 -19.68
C ASN A 730 10.85 -30.36 -20.43
N ASP A 731 11.30 -29.29 -19.75
CA ASP A 731 11.79 -28.05 -20.37
C ASP A 731 13.26 -28.13 -20.84
N PHE A 732 13.53 -29.06 -21.76
CA PHE A 732 14.89 -29.24 -22.32
C PHE A 732 15.41 -28.01 -23.07
N LYS A 733 14.50 -27.19 -23.63
CA LYS A 733 14.88 -25.97 -24.36
C LYS A 733 15.50 -24.95 -23.41
N SER A 734 14.93 -24.77 -22.22
CA SER A 734 15.53 -23.89 -21.22
C SER A 734 16.74 -24.48 -20.55
N ILE A 735 16.81 -25.80 -20.32
CA ILE A 735 18.05 -26.45 -19.89
C ILE A 735 19.18 -26.20 -20.89
N LYS A 736 18.94 -26.39 -22.19
CA LYS A 736 19.91 -26.05 -23.24
C LYS A 736 20.29 -24.56 -23.24
N SER A 737 19.31 -23.68 -23.06
CA SER A 737 19.55 -22.23 -22.91
C SER A 737 20.48 -21.94 -21.73
N SER A 738 20.28 -22.60 -20.57
CA SER A 738 21.15 -22.45 -19.40
C SER A 738 22.60 -22.82 -19.70
N PHE A 739 22.84 -23.93 -20.40
CA PHE A 739 24.20 -24.32 -20.83
C PHE A 739 24.85 -23.26 -21.73
N ASN A 740 24.11 -22.74 -22.72
CA ASN A 740 24.60 -21.67 -23.60
C ASN A 740 24.94 -20.38 -22.84
N ILE A 741 24.27 -20.12 -21.72
CA ILE A 741 24.59 -18.97 -20.86
C ILE A 741 25.85 -19.24 -20.04
N PHE A 742 25.98 -20.43 -19.45
CA PHE A 742 27.17 -20.84 -18.68
C PHE A 742 28.45 -20.93 -19.52
N ASP A 743 28.35 -21.26 -20.81
CA ASP A 743 29.46 -21.24 -21.78
C ASP A 743 29.57 -19.90 -22.55
N PHE A 744 28.82 -18.90 -22.12
CA PHE A 744 28.78 -17.54 -22.64
C PHE A 744 28.35 -17.39 -24.11
N GLU A 745 27.88 -18.43 -24.79
CA GLU A 745 27.43 -18.38 -26.18
C GLU A 745 26.21 -17.47 -26.40
N PHE A 746 25.39 -17.29 -25.37
CA PHE A 746 24.29 -16.33 -25.40
C PHE A 746 24.75 -14.87 -25.58
N PHE A 747 25.92 -14.49 -25.05
CA PHE A 747 26.30 -13.08 -24.98
C PHE A 747 26.99 -12.56 -26.24
N VAL A 748 26.81 -11.26 -26.50
CA VAL A 748 27.57 -10.53 -27.54
C VAL A 748 29.05 -10.38 -27.16
N LYS A 749 29.92 -10.14 -28.15
CA LYS A 749 31.40 -10.14 -27.98
C LYS A 749 31.92 -9.29 -26.81
N ASN A 750 31.32 -8.12 -26.56
CA ASN A 750 31.74 -7.24 -25.46
C ASN A 750 31.31 -7.78 -24.08
N ASP A 751 30.13 -8.39 -23.99
CA ASP A 751 29.65 -9.01 -22.76
C ASP A 751 30.45 -10.29 -22.44
N LYS A 752 30.85 -11.07 -23.46
CA LYS A 752 31.75 -12.22 -23.27
C LYS A 752 33.06 -11.80 -22.58
N LYS A 753 33.68 -10.69 -23.03
CA LYS A 753 34.91 -10.13 -22.43
C LYS A 753 34.77 -9.77 -20.95
N LYS A 754 33.58 -9.34 -20.53
CA LYS A 754 33.31 -8.95 -19.13
C LYS A 754 33.45 -10.12 -18.16
N TYR A 755 33.15 -11.34 -18.63
CA TYR A 755 33.13 -12.55 -17.81
C TYR A 755 34.16 -13.61 -18.24
N GLU A 756 35.08 -13.25 -19.15
CA GLU A 756 36.09 -14.16 -19.71
C GLU A 756 36.79 -15.01 -18.63
N ASN A 757 37.01 -16.29 -18.97
CA ASN A 757 37.77 -17.29 -18.19
C ASN A 757 37.12 -17.83 -16.91
N ILE A 758 35.79 -17.82 -16.79
CA ILE A 758 35.11 -18.51 -15.68
C ILE A 758 34.38 -19.73 -16.23
N LYS A 759 34.78 -20.94 -15.82
CA LYS A 759 34.06 -22.17 -16.17
C LYS A 759 33.48 -22.81 -14.92
N PHE A 760 32.17 -23.06 -14.92
CA PHE A 760 31.46 -23.63 -13.75
C PHE A 760 31.50 -25.16 -13.75
N PHE A 761 31.27 -25.79 -14.90
CA PHE A 761 31.27 -27.25 -15.07
C PHE A 761 31.76 -27.64 -16.48
N GLU A 762 32.10 -28.91 -16.66
CA GLU A 762 32.57 -29.49 -17.92
C GLU A 762 31.41 -30.16 -18.67
N PHE A 763 31.32 -29.91 -19.98
CA PHE A 763 30.37 -30.57 -20.89
C PHE A 763 30.86 -30.53 -22.34
N ASP A 764 30.36 -31.45 -23.17
CA ASP A 764 30.64 -31.50 -24.60
C ASP A 764 29.50 -30.84 -25.38
N LYS A 765 29.79 -30.05 -26.42
CA LYS A 765 28.74 -29.37 -27.20
C LYS A 765 27.78 -30.35 -27.89
N GLU A 766 28.23 -31.57 -28.19
CA GLU A 766 27.38 -32.65 -28.76
C GLU A 766 26.25 -33.07 -27.80
N ASP A 767 26.46 -32.95 -26.49
CA ASP A 767 25.44 -33.28 -25.48
C ASP A 767 24.18 -32.41 -25.64
N LEU A 768 24.34 -31.17 -26.14
CA LEU A 768 23.27 -30.18 -26.29
C LEU A 768 22.30 -30.49 -27.42
N GLU A 769 22.65 -31.39 -28.34
CA GLU A 769 21.77 -31.79 -29.44
C GLU A 769 20.79 -32.88 -29.01
N ASN A 770 21.12 -33.68 -27.98
CA ASN A 770 20.34 -34.83 -27.52
C ASN A 770 20.25 -34.93 -25.98
N LEU A 771 19.98 -33.83 -25.27
CA LEU A 771 19.88 -33.80 -23.80
C LEU A 771 18.93 -34.87 -23.21
N SER A 772 17.86 -35.22 -23.93
CA SER A 772 16.91 -36.27 -23.52
C SER A 772 17.56 -37.66 -23.40
N ASN A 773 18.61 -37.94 -24.18
CA ASN A 773 19.31 -39.22 -24.17
C ASN A 773 20.41 -39.27 -23.10
N PHE A 774 20.86 -38.11 -22.62
CA PHE A 774 21.93 -37.98 -21.63
C PHE A 774 21.41 -37.62 -20.23
N LYS A 775 20.17 -38.00 -19.90
CA LYS A 775 19.53 -37.61 -18.63
C LYS A 775 20.34 -37.94 -17.37
N ASN A 776 21.08 -39.05 -17.42
CA ASN A 776 21.90 -39.54 -16.30
C ASN A 776 23.40 -39.22 -16.45
N LYS A 777 23.83 -38.49 -17.50
CA LYS A 777 25.24 -38.08 -17.64
C LYS A 777 25.59 -37.08 -16.54
N GLU A 778 26.73 -37.28 -15.90
CA GLU A 778 27.25 -36.37 -14.87
C GLU A 778 28.00 -35.21 -15.51
N TYR A 779 27.52 -33.99 -15.28
CA TYR A 779 28.22 -32.75 -15.62
C TYR A 779 28.98 -32.28 -14.38
N LYS A 780 30.30 -32.46 -14.41
CA LYS A 780 31.18 -32.29 -13.24
C LYS A 780 31.65 -30.85 -13.10
N ILE A 781 31.77 -30.42 -11.85
CA ILE A 781 32.33 -29.11 -11.51
C ILE A 781 33.78 -28.97 -12.03
N THR A 782 34.16 -27.79 -12.50
CA THR A 782 35.56 -27.54 -12.86
C THR A 782 36.44 -27.43 -11.61
N LYS A 783 37.75 -27.65 -11.78
CA LYS A 783 38.73 -27.42 -10.70
C LYS A 783 38.68 -25.99 -10.17
N GLU A 784 38.60 -25.00 -11.07
CA GLU A 784 38.56 -23.58 -10.72
C GLU A 784 37.32 -23.22 -9.89
N PHE A 785 36.12 -23.63 -10.32
CA PHE A 785 34.91 -23.34 -9.57
C PHE A 785 34.88 -24.12 -8.24
N ASN A 786 35.45 -25.32 -8.19
CA ASN A 786 35.60 -26.06 -6.94
C ASN A 786 36.49 -25.34 -5.92
N GLU A 787 37.57 -24.68 -6.37
CA GLU A 787 38.42 -23.83 -5.51
C GLU A 787 37.62 -22.65 -4.94
N PHE A 788 36.79 -21.99 -5.75
CA PHE A 788 35.94 -20.88 -5.28
C PHE A 788 34.93 -21.33 -4.22
N ILE A 789 34.19 -22.43 -4.45
CA ILE A 789 33.18 -22.89 -3.49
C ILE A 789 33.77 -23.42 -2.18
N ASN A 790 35.06 -23.78 -2.16
CA ASN A 790 35.74 -24.17 -0.92
C ASN A 790 36.20 -22.94 -0.11
N HIS A 791 36.23 -21.76 -0.70
CA HIS A 791 36.46 -20.52 0.02
C HIS A 791 35.19 -20.08 0.76
N GLN A 792 35.26 -20.07 2.10
CA GLN A 792 34.10 -19.90 2.97
C GLN A 792 33.32 -18.59 2.70
N THR A 793 34.01 -17.49 2.43
CA THR A 793 33.36 -16.20 2.12
C THR A 793 32.59 -16.29 0.82
N TYR A 794 33.21 -16.79 -0.25
CA TYR A 794 32.58 -16.92 -1.56
C TYR A 794 31.35 -17.83 -1.49
N ASN A 795 31.48 -18.98 -0.85
CA ASN A 795 30.41 -19.96 -0.69
C ASN A 795 29.17 -19.36 0.00
N LYS A 796 29.36 -18.53 1.04
CA LYS A 796 28.26 -17.84 1.72
C LYS A 796 27.54 -16.84 0.81
N HIS A 797 28.28 -16.01 0.08
CA HIS A 797 27.71 -15.04 -0.88
C HIS A 797 26.98 -15.74 -2.03
N LEU A 798 27.53 -16.85 -2.53
CA LEU A 798 26.93 -17.61 -3.61
C LEU A 798 25.62 -18.28 -3.17
N ASN A 799 25.60 -18.96 -2.02
CA ASN A 799 24.38 -19.59 -1.51
C ASN A 799 23.29 -18.55 -1.23
N ASP A 800 23.64 -17.40 -0.66
CA ASP A 800 22.70 -16.29 -0.45
C ASP A 800 22.08 -15.78 -1.76
N LEU A 801 22.89 -15.57 -2.80
CA LEU A 801 22.39 -15.20 -4.14
C LEU A 801 21.44 -16.25 -4.73
N ILE A 802 21.77 -17.54 -4.58
CA ILE A 802 20.95 -18.64 -5.08
C ILE A 802 19.62 -18.71 -4.33
N ASP A 803 19.66 -18.69 -3.01
CA ASP A 803 18.46 -18.80 -2.19
C ASP A 803 17.57 -17.55 -2.34
N TYR A 804 18.14 -16.35 -2.44
CA TYR A 804 17.41 -15.13 -2.80
C TYR A 804 16.73 -15.25 -4.17
N GLY A 805 17.47 -15.67 -5.22
CA GLY A 805 16.93 -15.77 -6.57
C GLY A 805 15.82 -16.83 -6.68
N LEU A 806 15.97 -17.97 -6.00
CA LEU A 806 14.95 -19.04 -5.96
C LEU A 806 13.71 -18.63 -5.16
N LEU A 807 13.88 -17.93 -4.03
CA LEU A 807 12.75 -17.41 -3.26
C LEU A 807 11.99 -16.35 -4.07
N LYS A 808 12.70 -15.44 -4.75
CA LYS A 808 12.09 -14.46 -5.65
C LYS A 808 11.35 -15.13 -6.81
N TYR A 809 11.87 -16.23 -7.33
CA TYR A 809 11.15 -17.04 -8.33
C TYR A 809 9.86 -17.61 -7.75
N GLU A 810 9.92 -18.23 -6.57
CA GLU A 810 8.78 -18.86 -5.88
C GLU A 810 7.66 -17.84 -5.61
N ASP A 811 8.01 -16.68 -5.08
CA ASP A 811 7.05 -15.63 -4.71
C ASP A 811 6.49 -14.89 -5.93
N LYS A 812 7.35 -14.58 -6.92
CA LYS A 812 7.00 -13.64 -7.99
C LYS A 812 6.79 -14.30 -9.34
N TYR A 813 7.57 -15.29 -9.74
CA TYR A 813 7.58 -15.82 -11.13
C TYR A 813 7.06 -17.26 -11.26
N ASN A 814 6.75 -17.93 -10.17
CA ASN A 814 6.11 -19.25 -10.17
C ASN A 814 4.72 -19.18 -10.83
N MET A 815 4.25 -20.33 -11.34
CA MET A 815 3.02 -20.47 -12.12
C MET A 815 3.04 -19.62 -13.39
N GLN A 816 4.04 -19.83 -14.23
CA GLN A 816 4.15 -19.17 -15.53
C GLN A 816 3.01 -19.60 -16.44
N THR A 817 2.53 -18.68 -17.25
CA THR A 817 1.38 -18.86 -18.13
C THR A 817 1.85 -19.08 -19.57
N GLU A 818 1.09 -19.87 -20.34
CA GLU A 818 1.24 -20.01 -21.80
C GLU A 818 2.50 -20.75 -22.33
N GLY A 819 3.16 -21.55 -21.48
CA GLY A 819 4.21 -22.49 -21.91
C GLY A 819 5.53 -21.84 -22.35
N VAL A 820 5.82 -20.64 -21.84
CA VAL A 820 7.09 -19.92 -21.97
C VAL A 820 7.51 -19.42 -20.60
N ASN A 821 8.81 -19.15 -20.38
CA ASN A 821 9.34 -18.73 -19.07
C ASN A 821 8.94 -17.27 -18.67
N LEU A 822 7.71 -16.86 -18.97
CA LEU A 822 7.16 -15.52 -18.76
C LEU A 822 5.86 -15.60 -17.95
N LYS A 823 5.76 -14.78 -16.93
CA LYS A 823 4.55 -14.60 -16.12
C LYS A 823 3.84 -13.30 -16.50
N LEU A 824 2.51 -13.37 -16.67
CA LEU A 824 1.67 -12.20 -16.98
C LEU A 824 1.83 -11.08 -15.96
N TYR A 825 1.79 -9.85 -16.47
CA TYR A 825 1.84 -8.57 -15.75
C TYR A 825 3.11 -8.34 -14.93
N GLU A 826 4.16 -9.12 -15.20
CA GLU A 826 5.48 -8.90 -14.62
C GLU A 826 6.42 -8.19 -15.59
N LYS A 827 7.46 -7.55 -15.05
CA LYS A 827 8.38 -6.73 -15.83
C LYS A 827 9.59 -7.50 -16.37
N TYR A 828 9.87 -7.31 -17.66
CA TYR A 828 10.99 -7.93 -18.37
C TYR A 828 11.79 -6.93 -19.18
N SER A 829 13.12 -7.01 -19.07
CA SER A 829 14.01 -6.32 -20.01
C SER A 829 14.04 -7.05 -21.34
N ARG A 830 14.46 -6.37 -22.41
CA ARG A 830 14.66 -7.02 -23.72
C ARG A 830 15.63 -8.20 -23.66
N LYS A 831 16.68 -8.10 -22.83
CA LYS A 831 17.66 -9.18 -22.61
C LYS A 831 17.01 -10.38 -21.91
N ASP A 832 16.17 -10.13 -20.90
CA ASP A 832 15.41 -11.19 -20.25
C ASP A 832 14.51 -11.91 -21.25
N VAL A 833 13.81 -11.18 -22.13
CA VAL A 833 12.92 -11.79 -23.12
C VAL A 833 13.68 -12.69 -24.09
N CYS A 834 14.83 -12.24 -24.64
CA CYS A 834 15.69 -13.10 -25.47
C CYS A 834 16.07 -14.40 -24.73
N ARG A 835 16.46 -14.28 -23.46
CA ARG A 835 16.84 -15.43 -22.61
C ARG A 835 15.68 -16.38 -22.35
N LEU A 836 14.52 -15.86 -21.95
CA LEU A 836 13.36 -16.62 -21.49
C LEU A 836 12.57 -17.25 -22.66
N LEU A 837 12.66 -16.65 -23.86
CA LEU A 837 12.22 -17.25 -25.11
C LEU A 837 13.24 -18.26 -25.68
N ASN A 838 14.32 -18.54 -24.95
CA ASN A 838 15.38 -19.49 -25.34
C ASN A 838 16.05 -19.14 -26.68
N TRP A 839 16.19 -17.85 -27.01
CA TRP A 839 16.97 -17.44 -28.19
C TRP A 839 18.45 -17.81 -27.98
N PRO A 840 19.16 -18.22 -29.04
CA PRO A 840 20.56 -18.65 -28.93
C PRO A 840 21.51 -17.50 -28.57
N HIS A 841 21.14 -16.25 -28.88
CA HIS A 841 21.97 -15.07 -28.65
C HIS A 841 21.15 -13.89 -28.09
N ASP A 842 21.85 -12.99 -27.40
CA ASP A 842 21.34 -11.72 -26.90
C ASP A 842 21.19 -10.70 -28.02
N ASP A 843 20.02 -10.71 -28.66
CA ASP A 843 19.64 -9.78 -29.72
C ASP A 843 19.00 -8.50 -29.18
N SER A 844 19.11 -8.20 -27.87
CA SER A 844 18.34 -7.12 -27.22
C SER A 844 18.54 -5.74 -27.86
N SER A 845 19.75 -5.46 -28.36
CA SER A 845 20.12 -4.19 -29.00
C SER A 845 19.50 -4.00 -30.39
N THR A 846 19.03 -5.08 -31.02
CA THR A 846 18.53 -5.09 -32.40
C THR A 846 17.03 -5.41 -32.50
N LEU A 847 16.32 -5.36 -31.37
CA LEU A 847 14.87 -5.58 -31.30
C LEU A 847 14.06 -4.38 -31.83
N TYR A 848 14.55 -3.14 -31.71
CA TYR A 848 13.96 -1.90 -32.29
C TYR A 848 12.41 -1.84 -32.32
N GLY A 849 11.75 -2.19 -31.20
CA GLY A 849 10.29 -2.28 -31.10
C GLY A 849 9.79 -3.71 -31.18
N TYR A 850 10.03 -4.42 -32.28
CA TYR A 850 9.67 -5.83 -32.43
C TYR A 850 10.62 -6.57 -33.37
N ARG A 851 10.70 -7.91 -33.22
CA ARG A 851 11.46 -8.76 -34.13
C ARG A 851 10.88 -10.15 -34.24
N ILE A 852 10.79 -10.68 -35.46
CA ILE A 852 10.33 -12.05 -35.72
C ILE A 852 11.54 -12.98 -35.88
N LYS A 853 11.75 -13.89 -34.93
CA LYS A 853 12.81 -14.92 -34.94
C LYS A 853 12.40 -16.15 -34.15
N HIS A 854 12.94 -17.31 -34.52
CA HIS A 854 12.73 -18.58 -33.80
C HIS A 854 11.25 -18.92 -33.54
N ASN A 855 10.38 -18.58 -34.50
CA ASN A 855 8.92 -18.73 -34.39
C ASN A 855 8.28 -17.95 -33.21
N THR A 856 8.91 -16.84 -32.81
CA THR A 856 8.44 -15.90 -31.80
C THR A 856 8.51 -14.46 -32.30
N CYS A 857 7.63 -13.60 -31.81
CA CYS A 857 7.62 -12.17 -32.08
C CYS A 857 7.33 -11.38 -30.80
N PRO A 858 8.37 -11.03 -30.00
CA PRO A 858 8.19 -10.07 -28.93
C PRO A 858 8.01 -8.64 -29.49
N ILE A 859 6.96 -7.96 -29.05
CA ILE A 859 6.60 -6.58 -29.36
C ILE A 859 6.75 -5.74 -28.08
N PHE A 860 7.51 -4.65 -28.15
CA PHE A 860 7.75 -3.71 -27.05
C PHE A 860 7.18 -2.34 -27.38
N VAL A 861 6.28 -1.85 -26.53
CA VAL A 861 5.61 -0.56 -26.68
C VAL A 861 5.92 0.33 -25.48
N THR A 862 6.25 1.58 -25.76
CA THR A 862 6.21 2.67 -24.77
C THR A 862 4.94 3.48 -25.06
N TYR A 863 4.01 3.51 -24.12
CA TYR A 863 2.66 4.07 -24.28
C TYR A 863 2.69 5.60 -24.45
N GLU A 864 3.27 6.31 -23.48
CA GLU A 864 3.49 7.76 -23.51
C GLU A 864 4.92 8.06 -23.96
N LYS A 865 5.05 8.77 -25.08
CA LYS A 865 6.33 9.14 -25.69
C LYS A 865 6.68 10.57 -25.30
N LYS A 866 7.97 10.83 -25.05
CA LYS A 866 8.46 12.20 -24.82
C LYS A 866 8.17 13.10 -26.01
N GLU A 867 7.87 14.37 -25.75
CA GLU A 867 7.67 15.42 -26.77
C GLU A 867 8.89 15.59 -27.70
N ASP A 868 10.11 15.31 -27.21
CA ASP A 868 11.37 15.43 -27.96
C ASP A 868 11.68 14.24 -28.91
N ILE A 869 10.79 13.27 -29.07
CA ILE A 869 10.99 12.11 -29.96
C ILE A 869 10.53 12.45 -31.39
N SER A 870 11.27 12.01 -32.41
CA SER A 870 10.88 12.24 -33.82
C SER A 870 9.44 11.81 -34.09
N SER A 871 8.67 12.64 -34.79
CA SER A 871 7.28 12.39 -35.21
C SER A 871 7.13 11.08 -35.99
N SER A 872 8.19 10.67 -36.71
CA SER A 872 8.27 9.36 -37.39
C SER A 872 8.31 8.12 -36.47
N THR A 873 8.31 8.33 -35.16
CA THR A 873 8.28 7.28 -34.12
C THR A 873 7.13 7.46 -33.11
N GLN A 874 6.30 8.51 -33.27
CA GLN A 874 5.06 8.72 -32.51
C GLN A 874 3.91 7.88 -33.07
N TYR A 875 4.04 6.56 -32.96
CA TYR A 875 2.95 5.61 -33.22
C TYR A 875 1.80 5.79 -32.21
N GLU A 876 0.56 5.81 -32.71
CA GLU A 876 -0.71 5.70 -31.97
C GLU A 876 -0.95 4.24 -31.52
N ASP A 877 -0.07 3.73 -30.65
CA ASP A 877 -0.28 2.43 -30.02
C ASP A 877 -1.22 2.62 -28.82
N GLU A 878 -2.37 1.95 -28.80
CA GLU A 878 -3.39 2.18 -27.78
C GLU A 878 -4.14 0.89 -27.41
N PHE A 879 -4.62 0.87 -26.17
CA PHE A 879 -5.64 -0.10 -25.79
C PHE A 879 -7.01 0.39 -26.28
N GLU A 880 -7.66 -0.40 -27.15
CA GLU A 880 -9.06 -0.14 -27.52
C GLU A 880 -10.03 -0.72 -26.49
N SER A 881 -9.60 -1.77 -25.79
CA SER A 881 -10.27 -2.39 -24.64
C SER A 881 -9.27 -3.23 -23.87
N LYS A 882 -9.70 -3.83 -22.75
CA LYS A 882 -8.90 -4.82 -22.02
C LYS A 882 -8.42 -6.01 -22.84
N ASN A 883 -9.10 -6.34 -23.93
CA ASN A 883 -8.78 -7.52 -24.75
C ASN A 883 -8.25 -7.16 -26.13
N ILE A 884 -8.26 -5.89 -26.53
CA ILE A 884 -7.84 -5.45 -27.85
C ILE A 884 -6.78 -4.38 -27.72
N PHE A 885 -5.63 -4.64 -28.34
CA PHE A 885 -4.55 -3.69 -28.46
C PHE A 885 -4.32 -3.33 -29.93
N SER A 886 -4.32 -2.03 -30.22
CA SER A 886 -3.98 -1.47 -31.52
C SER A 886 -2.49 -1.19 -31.55
N TRP A 887 -1.80 -1.76 -32.53
CA TRP A 887 -0.35 -1.66 -32.65
C TRP A 887 0.05 -1.27 -34.06
N LEU A 888 1.01 -0.35 -34.19
CA LEU A 888 1.59 0.06 -35.46
C LEU A 888 2.98 -0.52 -35.66
N THR A 889 3.24 -1.04 -36.85
CA THR A 889 4.60 -1.41 -37.25
C THR A 889 5.50 -0.18 -37.31
N ARG A 890 6.82 -0.43 -37.28
CA ARG A 890 7.80 0.62 -37.56
C ARG A 890 7.59 1.27 -38.93
N SER A 891 8.05 2.51 -39.08
CA SER A 891 7.94 3.27 -40.33
C SER A 891 8.60 2.57 -41.52
N ASN A 892 8.10 2.87 -42.73
CA ASN A 892 8.51 2.27 -44.01
C ASN A 892 8.19 0.76 -44.14
N VAL A 893 7.14 0.30 -43.46
CA VAL A 893 6.68 -1.10 -43.56
C VAL A 893 5.31 -1.10 -44.24
N LYS A 894 5.24 -1.78 -45.39
CA LYS A 894 4.00 -2.02 -46.15
C LYS A 894 3.40 -3.38 -45.82
N ILE A 895 2.11 -3.56 -46.09
CA ILE A 895 1.41 -4.83 -45.85
C ILE A 895 2.02 -6.01 -46.62
N GLU A 896 2.59 -5.80 -47.80
CA GLU A 896 3.28 -6.83 -48.59
C GLU A 896 4.70 -7.15 -48.09
N SER A 897 5.21 -6.38 -47.12
CA SER A 897 6.53 -6.60 -46.56
C SER A 897 6.60 -7.96 -45.84
N LYS A 898 7.80 -8.55 -45.82
CA LYS A 898 8.03 -9.89 -45.23
C LYS A 898 7.51 -10.01 -43.79
N GLU A 899 7.67 -8.97 -42.98
CA GLU A 899 7.31 -9.01 -41.56
C GLU A 899 5.79 -9.06 -41.32
N PRO A 900 4.97 -8.11 -41.84
CA PRO A 900 3.51 -8.23 -41.81
C PRO A 900 3.00 -9.55 -42.39
N GLN A 901 3.55 -10.02 -43.52
CA GLN A 901 3.13 -11.28 -44.12
C GLN A 901 3.40 -12.49 -43.23
N LEU A 902 4.48 -12.47 -42.42
CA LEU A 902 4.73 -13.51 -41.42
C LEU A 902 3.71 -13.45 -40.27
N ILE A 903 3.35 -12.24 -39.81
CA ILE A 903 2.33 -12.06 -38.76
C ILE A 903 0.95 -12.54 -39.23
N ILE A 904 0.59 -12.24 -40.48
CA ILE A 904 -0.73 -12.56 -41.05
C ILE A 904 -0.85 -14.07 -41.35
N ASN A 905 0.17 -14.67 -41.97
CA ASN A 905 0.05 -16.01 -42.54
C ASN A 905 0.56 -17.14 -41.64
N ASN A 906 1.46 -16.86 -40.68
CA ASN A 906 2.01 -17.91 -39.80
C ASN A 906 1.17 -18.07 -38.53
N LYS A 907 0.22 -19.01 -38.55
CA LYS A 907 -0.64 -19.33 -37.40
C LYS A 907 0.11 -19.89 -36.19
N ASP A 908 1.30 -20.45 -36.41
CA ASP A 908 2.12 -21.02 -35.33
C ASP A 908 3.04 -19.97 -34.69
N LEU A 909 3.09 -18.74 -35.21
CA LEU A 909 3.91 -17.66 -34.66
C LEU A 909 3.39 -17.22 -33.29
N LYS A 910 4.22 -17.34 -32.25
CA LYS A 910 3.89 -16.82 -30.92
C LYS A 910 4.24 -15.35 -30.81
N ILE A 911 3.24 -14.48 -30.72
CA ILE A 911 3.42 -13.03 -30.59
C ILE A 911 3.23 -12.65 -29.13
N HIS A 912 4.23 -11.99 -28.54
CA HIS A 912 4.28 -11.65 -27.13
C HIS A 912 4.30 -10.13 -26.96
N LEU A 913 3.34 -9.56 -26.23
CA LEU A 913 3.21 -8.11 -26.05
C LEU A 913 3.83 -7.65 -24.73
N PHE A 914 4.65 -6.60 -24.80
CA PHE A 914 5.31 -5.96 -23.66
C PHE A 914 5.08 -4.46 -23.69
N ILE A 915 4.59 -3.87 -22.60
CA ILE A 915 4.25 -2.43 -22.54
C ILE A 915 4.88 -1.77 -21.32
N LYS A 916 5.36 -0.55 -21.46
CA LYS A 916 5.66 0.35 -20.34
C LYS A 916 4.98 1.69 -20.58
N LYS A 917 4.68 2.44 -19.52
CA LYS A 917 3.96 3.70 -19.68
C LYS A 917 4.89 4.77 -20.21
N HIS A 918 6.00 5.02 -19.52
CA HIS A 918 6.92 6.10 -19.87
C HIS A 918 8.39 5.66 -19.87
N ASP A 919 9.24 6.36 -20.63
CA ASP A 919 10.69 6.05 -20.67
C ASP A 919 11.40 6.27 -19.33
N SER A 920 10.85 7.09 -18.44
CA SER A 920 11.37 7.32 -17.09
C SER A 920 11.22 6.11 -16.15
N GLU A 921 10.46 5.09 -16.55
CA GLU A 921 10.21 3.88 -15.75
C GLU A 921 11.31 2.83 -15.86
N GLY A 922 12.36 3.11 -16.64
CA GLY A 922 13.52 2.25 -16.79
C GLY A 922 13.48 1.39 -18.05
N LYS A 923 14.20 0.26 -17.99
CA LYS A 923 14.46 -0.62 -19.13
C LYS A 923 13.45 -1.74 -19.31
N ASP A 924 12.63 -1.99 -18.28
CA ASP A 924 11.77 -3.16 -18.22
C ASP A 924 10.34 -2.80 -18.62
N PHE A 925 9.64 -3.77 -19.20
CA PHE A 925 8.30 -3.64 -19.74
C PHE A 925 7.39 -4.71 -19.13
N TYR A 926 6.16 -4.38 -18.80
CA TYR A 926 5.15 -5.33 -18.34
C TYR A 926 4.82 -6.31 -19.47
N TYR A 927 4.88 -7.61 -19.20
CA TYR A 927 4.41 -8.64 -20.11
C TYR A 927 2.89 -8.71 -20.06
N ILE A 928 2.22 -8.37 -21.16
CA ILE A 928 0.76 -8.31 -21.25
C ILE A 928 0.17 -9.68 -21.64
N GLY A 929 0.95 -10.52 -22.32
CA GLY A 929 0.54 -11.87 -22.71
C GLY A 929 0.79 -12.16 -24.18
N GLN A 930 0.34 -13.34 -24.61
CA GLN A 930 0.26 -13.66 -26.03
C GLN A 930 -0.91 -12.96 -26.70
N VAL A 931 -0.70 -12.61 -27.97
CA VAL A 931 -1.70 -11.91 -28.78
C VAL A 931 -1.87 -12.55 -30.15
N LYS A 932 -3.07 -12.41 -30.72
CA LYS A 932 -3.41 -12.90 -32.06
C LYS A 932 -3.94 -11.78 -32.95
N PRO A 933 -3.44 -11.62 -34.19
CA PRO A 933 -3.93 -10.59 -35.09
C PRO A 933 -5.36 -10.91 -35.53
N ILE A 934 -6.28 -9.97 -35.34
CA ILE A 934 -7.69 -10.12 -35.74
C ILE A 934 -8.08 -9.19 -36.90
N LYS A 935 -7.36 -8.07 -37.06
CA LYS A 935 -7.57 -7.11 -38.15
C LYS A 935 -6.27 -6.41 -38.47
N TRP A 936 -6.09 -6.01 -39.72
CA TRP A 936 -4.93 -5.21 -40.14
C TRP A 936 -5.28 -4.28 -41.31
N LYS A 937 -4.63 -3.12 -41.35
CA LYS A 937 -4.76 -2.14 -42.44
C LYS A 937 -3.43 -1.43 -42.68
N GLU A 938 -3.09 -1.17 -43.95
CA GLU A 938 -2.02 -0.24 -44.28
C GLU A 938 -2.52 1.20 -44.04
N THR A 939 -1.66 2.04 -43.46
CA THR A 939 -1.89 3.47 -43.21
C THR A 939 -0.56 4.23 -43.32
N THR A 940 -0.55 5.53 -43.05
CA THR A 940 0.66 6.36 -43.10
C THR A 940 0.90 7.10 -41.78
N ILE A 941 2.17 7.39 -41.49
CA ILE A 941 2.58 8.33 -40.43
C ILE A 941 3.41 9.46 -41.04
N LYS A 942 3.40 10.65 -40.43
CA LYS A 942 4.24 11.76 -40.87
C LYS A 942 5.61 11.71 -40.18
N ASN A 943 6.67 12.00 -40.93
CA ASN A 943 7.99 12.25 -40.35
C ASN A 943 8.21 13.74 -40.05
N ASP A 944 9.37 14.07 -39.46
CA ASP A 944 9.70 15.46 -39.03
C ASP A 944 9.78 16.45 -40.20
N LYS A 945 9.79 15.93 -41.44
CA LYS A 945 9.79 16.70 -42.68
C LYS A 945 8.41 16.73 -43.36
N GLY A 946 7.37 16.25 -42.67
CA GLY A 946 6.00 16.17 -43.18
C GLY A 946 5.75 15.12 -44.25
N GLN A 947 6.70 14.22 -44.52
CA GLN A 947 6.53 13.15 -45.50
C GLN A 947 5.74 11.99 -44.90
N GLU A 948 4.77 11.47 -45.65
CA GLU A 948 4.00 10.29 -45.28
C GLU A 948 4.80 9.01 -45.55
N LEU A 949 5.03 8.25 -44.47
CA LEU A 949 5.71 6.95 -44.50
C LEU A 949 4.70 5.83 -44.27
N PRO A 950 4.73 4.73 -45.04
CA PRO A 950 3.79 3.64 -44.86
C PRO A 950 4.06 2.89 -43.55
N VAL A 951 2.99 2.48 -42.90
CA VAL A 951 2.96 1.62 -41.71
C VAL A 951 1.76 0.66 -41.82
N VAL A 952 1.80 -0.44 -41.07
CA VAL A 952 0.67 -1.36 -40.94
C VAL A 952 0.14 -1.29 -39.51
N ASN A 953 -1.15 -1.01 -39.37
CA ASN A 953 -1.85 -1.10 -38.10
C ASN A 953 -2.43 -2.50 -37.95
N PHE A 954 -2.08 -3.18 -36.87
CA PHE A 954 -2.66 -4.46 -36.46
C PHE A 954 -3.53 -4.25 -35.23
N LYS A 955 -4.73 -4.84 -35.24
CA LYS A 955 -5.52 -5.07 -34.03
C LYS A 955 -5.24 -6.48 -33.53
N TYR A 956 -4.81 -6.55 -32.29
CA TYR A 956 -4.47 -7.78 -31.61
C TYR A 956 -5.51 -8.11 -30.55
N LYS A 957 -6.04 -9.34 -30.57
CA LYS A 957 -6.78 -9.91 -29.45
C LYS A 957 -5.79 -10.51 -28.46
N LEU A 958 -5.86 -10.11 -27.19
CA LEU A 958 -5.09 -10.71 -26.12
C LEU A 958 -5.68 -12.08 -25.76
N ASP A 959 -4.81 -13.08 -25.55
CA ASP A 959 -5.24 -14.41 -25.07
C ASP A 959 -5.76 -14.34 -23.62
N ASN A 960 -5.22 -13.40 -22.83
CA ASN A 960 -5.66 -13.08 -21.47
C ASN A 960 -6.00 -11.58 -21.37
N PRO A 961 -7.16 -11.18 -20.85
CA PRO A 961 -7.49 -9.77 -20.62
C PRO A 961 -6.38 -9.08 -19.82
N ILE A 962 -6.02 -7.85 -20.14
CA ILE A 962 -5.20 -7.07 -19.19
C ILE A 962 -6.03 -6.80 -17.94
N LYS A 963 -5.39 -6.94 -16.76
CA LYS A 963 -6.05 -6.63 -15.50
C LYS A 963 -6.49 -5.15 -15.45
N GLU A 964 -7.65 -4.89 -14.86
CA GLU A 964 -8.24 -3.54 -14.71
C GLU A 964 -7.25 -2.51 -14.17
N ASP A 965 -6.47 -2.93 -13.17
CA ASP A 965 -5.50 -2.09 -12.50
C ASP A 965 -4.39 -1.60 -13.44
N LEU A 966 -3.79 -2.53 -14.18
CA LEU A 966 -2.74 -2.24 -15.15
C LEU A 966 -3.30 -1.53 -16.40
N TYR A 967 -4.54 -1.84 -16.79
CA TYR A 967 -5.26 -1.13 -17.84
C TYR A 967 -5.40 0.35 -17.52
N ASN A 968 -6.02 0.66 -16.38
CA ASN A 968 -6.26 2.01 -15.92
C ASN A 968 -4.95 2.78 -15.77
N TYR A 969 -3.92 2.13 -15.26
CA TYR A 969 -2.58 2.72 -15.22
C TYR A 969 -2.07 3.16 -16.61
N PHE A 970 -2.24 2.36 -17.67
CA PHE A 970 -1.81 2.76 -19.01
C PHE A 970 -2.70 3.80 -19.65
N ILE A 971 -4.02 3.71 -19.49
CA ILE A 971 -4.98 4.61 -20.18
C ILE A 971 -5.23 5.94 -19.46
N THR A 972 -4.89 6.07 -18.18
CA THR A 972 -5.06 7.34 -17.46
C THR A 972 -4.06 8.35 -17.99
N GLU A 973 -4.49 9.25 -18.89
CA GLU A 973 -3.72 10.42 -19.28
C GLU A 973 -3.55 11.33 -18.06
N ILE A 974 -2.30 11.60 -17.68
CA ILE A 974 -1.99 12.69 -16.76
C ILE A 974 -1.63 13.86 -17.66
N ASN A 975 -2.63 14.54 -18.21
CA ASN A 975 -2.38 15.65 -19.14
C ASN A 975 -1.68 16.81 -18.41
N ASP A 976 -0.68 17.38 -19.08
CA ASP A 976 0.00 18.60 -18.60
C ASP A 976 -0.86 19.86 -18.76
N ASP A 977 -1.88 19.80 -19.63
CA ASP A 977 -2.78 20.91 -19.95
C ASP A 977 -3.93 21.12 -18.96
N ASP A 978 -4.14 20.22 -17.99
CA ASP A 978 -5.17 20.36 -16.93
C ASP A 978 -4.67 21.19 -15.71
N ILE A 979 -3.63 22.03 -15.89
CA ILE A 979 -3.03 22.93 -14.87
C ILE A 979 -3.53 24.37 -15.00
#